data_AF-A0A3N1D048-F1
#
_entry.id   AF-A0A3N1D048-F1
#
_cell.length_a   1.000
_cell.length_b   1.000
_cell.length_c   1.000
_cell.angle_alpha   90.00
_cell.angle_beta   90.00
_cell.angle_gamma   90.00
#
_symmetry.space_group_name_H-M   'P 1'
#
loop_
_entity.id
_entity.type
_entity.pdbx_description
1 polymer ?
#
loop_
_entity_poly.entity_id
_entity_poly.type
_entity_poly.pdbx_seq_one_letter_code
_entity_poly.pdbx_strand_id
1 'polypeptide(L)'
;MFGRGAAVLVLVAASVLVPPAAAAAPAGDPAVCDPVDPAACLLPFPNDWYTVPDASTATGLRVDLARSATPRNRLGKHVDPTGWNRNDGFSPGSMLLAHVPGLDLGATGAAPVTDLARSLRDDAPIAVVDTVTGERWPYFAELDANAAGSPDRRALIIRPARNFLEGHRYAVALRGLKDSSGATIEPTDVFRTLLGPTLPDGDPLYARQRAAKRVIGDLGWHGIGTDGLYLAWDFTIASARGLSERMLHIRDDAFANLGGRSPAFLVTDVVDNPETDPIARRVRGQMAVPSYLNVYGGPPGSRFRYGPDGLPSRLPGNVQVAAFQCEIPRSALTTPGQAALYGHGLLGSEEEVGSGAVKAFAAEHGVVFCATKWAGMSKDDIANAVVSLADFSNFPSMADRMQQGFLDQLWLGRAMTTGLPKHRAFQNADGTPVIDVSHGLGYYGNSQGGIMGGALTAVSTDIRRAVLGVPGMNYSTLLNRSVDFSQYAVVMNLAYPDALDRQLLLALAQMLWDRGETDGYAQHLTTDPLPGTPDHRVLLHVAFGDHQVSPLTADVLARTIGARVHQPAVAPGRHPDTIPYWDVPPIDRYPYDGSALVVWDSGTPYGPLTNTPPTEGRDPHSDPRRSPAARLQAATFLKTGQIVDVCDAAPCTAPAGG
;
A
#
# COMPACT_ATOMS: atom_id res chain seq x y z
N MET A 1 12.13 -17.73 26.79
CA MET A 1 13.26 -16.77 26.78
C MET A 1 13.09 -15.94 25.51
N PHE A 2 12.51 -14.74 25.67
CA PHE A 2 11.90 -13.99 24.58
C PHE A 2 12.95 -13.46 23.61
N GLY A 3 12.90 -13.94 22.36
CA GLY A 3 13.71 -13.43 21.27
C GLY A 3 13.33 -11.98 21.01
N ARG A 4 14.26 -11.07 21.29
CA ARG A 4 14.30 -9.74 20.70
C ARG A 4 14.03 -9.91 19.21
N GLY A 5 12.97 -9.27 18.71
CA GLY A 5 12.73 -9.15 17.27
C GLY A 5 14.05 -8.74 16.62
N ALA A 6 14.44 -9.47 15.58
CA ALA A 6 15.65 -9.16 14.85
C ALA A 6 15.47 -7.76 14.26
N ALA A 7 15.97 -6.75 14.97
CA ALA A 7 16.42 -5.52 14.36
C ALA A 7 17.48 -5.98 13.36
N VAL A 8 17.10 -6.06 12.09
CA VAL A 8 18.05 -6.23 11.00
C VAL A 8 18.88 -4.95 11.03
N LEU A 9 19.98 -4.99 11.78
CA LEU A 9 20.97 -3.93 11.79
C LEU A 9 21.55 -3.92 10.37
N VAL A 10 21.05 -3.03 9.52
CA VAL A 10 21.69 -2.75 8.24
C VAL A 10 23.01 -2.06 8.59
N LEU A 11 24.06 -2.86 8.80
CA LEU A 11 25.43 -2.40 8.91
C LEU A 11 25.84 -1.86 7.55
N VAL A 12 25.55 -0.58 7.31
CA VAL A 12 26.06 0.17 6.17
C VAL A 12 27.55 0.40 6.42
N ALA A 13 28.39 -0.57 6.05
CA ALA A 13 29.82 -0.36 5.88
C ALA A 13 30.06 0.39 4.55
N ALA A 14 29.56 1.62 4.44
CA ALA A 14 29.86 2.50 3.32
C ALA A 14 31.09 3.35 3.68
N SER A 15 32.28 2.76 3.54
CA SER A 15 33.50 3.56 3.35
C SER A 15 33.49 4.12 1.92
N VAL A 16 32.63 5.12 1.69
CA VAL A 16 32.62 5.91 0.46
C VAL A 16 33.17 7.29 0.83
N LEU A 17 34.35 7.62 0.30
CA LEU A 17 34.89 8.98 0.29
C LEU A 17 33.77 9.93 -0.14
N VAL A 18 33.40 10.86 0.73
CA VAL A 18 32.29 11.80 0.55
C VAL A 18 32.80 12.99 -0.26
N PRO A 19 32.48 13.12 -1.55
CA PRO A 19 32.60 14.42 -2.21
C PRO A 19 31.57 15.38 -1.59
N PRO A 20 31.87 16.69 -1.50
CA PRO A 20 30.94 17.68 -0.98
C PRO A 20 29.64 17.70 -1.79
N ALA A 21 28.53 18.00 -1.11
CA ALA A 21 27.22 18.14 -1.73
C ALA A 21 27.29 19.17 -2.86
N ALA A 22 26.97 18.75 -4.08
CA ALA A 22 26.73 19.68 -5.17
C ALA A 22 25.50 20.53 -4.81
N ALA A 23 25.58 21.85 -5.03
CA ALA A 23 24.44 22.74 -4.91
C ALA A 23 23.26 22.21 -5.73
N ALA A 24 22.03 22.47 -5.28
CA ALA A 24 20.81 22.11 -6.00
C ALA A 24 20.88 22.67 -7.43
N ALA A 25 21.16 21.81 -8.40
CA ALA A 25 21.20 22.22 -9.80
C ALA A 25 19.76 22.55 -10.24
N PRO A 26 19.58 23.55 -11.13
CA PRO A 26 18.27 24.05 -11.53
C PRO A 26 17.35 22.94 -12.03
N ALA A 27 16.04 23.25 -12.02
CA ALA A 27 15.01 22.46 -12.68
C ALA A 27 15.52 22.01 -14.06
N GLY A 28 15.31 20.73 -14.39
CA GLY A 28 15.66 20.10 -15.66
C GLY A 28 15.16 20.85 -16.89
N ASP A 29 15.44 20.28 -18.07
CA ASP A 29 15.20 20.93 -19.37
C ASP A 29 13.82 21.62 -19.43
N PRO A 30 13.75 22.97 -19.58
CA PRO A 30 12.49 23.71 -19.62
C PRO A 30 11.53 23.25 -20.71
N ALA A 31 12.03 22.56 -21.75
CA ALA A 31 11.20 21.97 -22.80
C ALA A 31 10.41 20.74 -22.32
N VAL A 32 10.75 20.19 -21.15
CA VAL A 32 10.26 18.90 -20.66
C VAL A 32 9.51 19.03 -19.32
N CYS A 33 9.81 20.06 -18.54
CA CYS A 33 9.21 20.28 -17.22
C CYS A 33 7.92 21.13 -17.33
N ASP A 34 6.93 20.90 -16.45
CA ASP A 34 5.78 21.81 -16.35
C ASP A 34 6.26 23.15 -15.76
N PRO A 35 6.09 24.28 -16.46
CA PRO A 35 6.59 25.57 -15.99
C PRO A 35 5.78 26.17 -14.82
N VAL A 36 4.63 25.60 -14.45
CA VAL A 36 3.74 26.20 -13.43
C VAL A 36 4.27 26.10 -12.00
N ASP A 37 5.08 25.09 -11.69
CA ASP A 37 5.77 24.93 -10.42
C ASP A 37 7.27 24.63 -10.68
N PRO A 38 8.12 25.67 -10.73
CA PRO A 38 9.52 25.52 -11.11
C PRO A 38 10.38 24.89 -10.00
N ALA A 39 9.82 24.53 -8.84
CA ALA A 39 10.57 23.99 -7.72
C ALA A 39 11.16 22.59 -8.01
N ALA A 40 10.47 21.79 -8.81
CA ALA A 40 10.98 20.53 -9.34
C ALA A 40 10.23 20.15 -10.62
N CYS A 41 10.90 19.44 -11.52
CA CYS A 41 10.41 19.25 -12.89
C CYS A 41 9.12 18.48 -13.05
N LEU A 42 8.72 17.69 -12.06
CA LEU A 42 7.47 16.92 -12.09
C LEU A 42 6.35 17.60 -11.32
N LEU A 43 6.56 18.80 -10.75
CA LEU A 43 5.55 19.49 -9.97
C LEU A 43 4.64 20.37 -10.84
N PRO A 44 3.37 20.55 -10.45
CA PRO A 44 2.68 19.75 -9.43
C PRO A 44 2.56 18.28 -9.87
N PHE A 45 2.47 17.35 -8.92
CA PHE A 45 2.40 15.91 -9.17
C PHE A 45 1.22 15.28 -8.42
N PRO A 46 0.56 14.22 -8.92
CA PRO A 46 0.51 13.81 -10.33
C PRO A 46 -0.05 14.91 -11.24
N ASN A 47 0.21 14.83 -12.54
CA ASN A 47 -0.19 15.85 -13.51
C ASN A 47 -0.24 15.28 -14.94
N ASP A 48 -1.39 15.44 -15.61
CA ASP A 48 -1.61 14.93 -16.97
C ASP A 48 -0.75 15.63 -18.04
N TRP A 49 -0.05 16.72 -17.69
CA TRP A 49 1.04 17.28 -18.51
C TRP A 49 2.11 16.23 -18.86
N TYR A 50 2.32 15.23 -18.00
CA TYR A 50 3.25 14.12 -18.24
C TYR A 50 2.54 12.87 -18.75
N THR A 51 1.51 13.05 -19.58
CA THR A 51 0.82 11.96 -20.28
C THR A 51 0.72 12.26 -21.77
N VAL A 52 0.55 11.20 -22.56
CA VAL A 52 0.28 11.26 -23.99
C VAL A 52 -0.99 10.48 -24.32
N PRO A 53 -1.75 10.89 -25.35
CA PRO A 53 -2.88 10.11 -25.84
C PRO A 53 -2.47 8.71 -26.30
N ASP A 54 -3.21 7.70 -25.88
CA ASP A 54 -3.04 6.32 -26.30
C ASP A 54 -4.38 5.58 -26.32
N ALA A 55 -4.95 5.42 -27.52
CA ALA A 55 -6.24 4.75 -27.70
C ALA A 55 -6.23 3.24 -27.39
N SER A 56 -5.07 2.64 -27.09
CA SER A 56 -4.97 1.23 -26.70
C SER A 56 -5.15 0.99 -25.20
N THR A 57 -5.12 2.05 -24.38
CA THR A 57 -5.33 1.98 -22.93
C THR A 57 -6.79 2.29 -22.58
N ALA A 58 -7.21 1.90 -21.38
CA ALA A 58 -8.61 2.08 -20.96
C ALA A 58 -8.93 3.55 -20.63
N THR A 59 -7.94 4.31 -20.16
CA THR A 59 -8.08 5.75 -19.89
C THR A 59 -7.94 6.60 -21.16
N GLY A 60 -7.45 6.03 -22.26
CA GLY A 60 -7.06 6.77 -23.47
C GLY A 60 -5.76 7.56 -23.31
N LEU A 61 -5.04 7.39 -22.18
CA LEU A 61 -3.79 8.06 -21.86
C LEU A 61 -2.70 7.04 -21.51
N ARG A 62 -1.45 7.47 -21.63
CA ARG A 62 -0.27 6.77 -21.12
C ARG A 62 0.65 7.78 -20.44
N VAL A 63 1.21 7.41 -19.30
CA VAL A 63 2.24 8.20 -18.62
C VAL A 63 3.47 8.32 -19.55
N ASP A 64 4.02 9.53 -19.67
CA ASP A 64 5.18 9.83 -20.50
C ASP A 64 6.17 10.73 -19.76
N LEU A 65 6.81 10.18 -18.73
CA LEU A 65 7.89 10.86 -18.03
C LEU A 65 9.14 10.80 -18.90
N ALA A 66 9.68 11.96 -19.26
CA ALA A 66 11.01 12.05 -19.82
C ALA A 66 12.06 11.78 -18.75
N ARG A 67 13.11 11.02 -19.10
CA ARG A 67 14.19 10.68 -18.16
C ARG A 67 14.85 11.92 -17.54
N SER A 68 15.04 13.00 -18.29
CA SER A 68 15.65 14.23 -17.78
C SER A 68 14.78 15.00 -16.77
N ALA A 69 13.47 14.73 -16.71
CA ALA A 69 12.55 15.36 -15.76
C ALA A 69 12.48 14.62 -14.42
N THR A 70 12.89 13.35 -14.36
CA THR A 70 12.82 12.56 -13.12
C THR A 70 13.88 13.01 -12.10
N PRO A 71 13.70 12.73 -10.80
CA PRO A 71 14.72 13.01 -9.80
C PRO A 71 16.06 12.33 -10.13
N ARG A 72 17.16 12.99 -9.79
CA ARG A 72 18.52 12.47 -9.98
C ARG A 72 19.18 12.15 -8.65
N ASN A 73 19.91 11.04 -8.59
CA ASN A 73 20.71 10.74 -7.41
C ASN A 73 21.97 11.62 -7.33
N ARG A 74 22.71 11.52 -6.22
CA ARG A 74 23.94 12.26 -5.94
C ARG A 74 25.06 12.03 -6.96
N LEU A 75 24.96 10.97 -7.77
CA LEU A 75 25.89 10.66 -8.86
C LEU A 75 25.44 11.29 -10.20
N GLY A 76 24.37 12.09 -10.19
CA GLY A 76 23.80 12.72 -11.38
C GLY A 76 22.93 11.79 -12.23
N LYS A 77 22.63 10.56 -11.77
CA LYS A 77 21.82 9.61 -12.53
C LYS A 77 20.34 9.88 -12.28
N HIS A 78 19.63 10.24 -13.36
CA HIS A 78 18.17 10.30 -13.39
C HIS A 78 17.53 8.92 -13.30
N VAL A 79 16.37 8.82 -12.64
CA VAL A 79 15.54 7.60 -12.62
C VAL A 79 15.11 7.24 -14.03
N ASP A 80 15.27 5.96 -14.40
CA ASP A 80 14.76 5.42 -15.67
C ASP A 80 13.23 5.22 -15.61
N PRO A 81 12.43 6.04 -16.32
CA PRO A 81 10.97 6.00 -16.20
C PRO A 81 10.31 4.87 -17.00
N THR A 82 11.07 4.00 -17.67
CA THR A 82 10.53 2.94 -18.53
C THR A 82 9.45 2.08 -17.86
N GLY A 83 9.57 1.82 -16.55
CA GLY A 83 8.57 1.07 -15.79
C GLY A 83 7.26 1.85 -15.53
N TRP A 84 7.37 3.16 -15.36
CA TRP A 84 6.26 4.09 -15.12
C TRP A 84 5.49 4.43 -16.39
N ASN A 85 6.20 4.62 -17.51
CA ASN A 85 5.59 4.95 -18.81
C ASN A 85 4.81 3.77 -19.44
N ARG A 86 4.59 2.69 -18.67
CA ARG A 86 3.65 1.60 -18.99
C ARG A 86 2.27 1.80 -18.36
N ASN A 87 2.14 2.72 -17.41
CA ASN A 87 0.88 3.00 -16.75
C ASN A 87 0.00 3.85 -17.66
N ASP A 88 -1.29 3.61 -17.59
CA ASP A 88 -2.33 4.40 -18.24
C ASP A 88 -2.90 5.50 -17.34
N GLY A 89 -2.24 5.78 -16.21
CA GLY A 89 -2.58 6.84 -15.28
C GLY A 89 -1.72 6.80 -14.02
N PHE A 90 -2.10 7.60 -13.03
CA PHE A 90 -1.42 7.73 -11.74
C PHE A 90 -2.06 6.86 -10.65
N SER A 91 -1.46 6.82 -9.47
CA SER A 91 -1.86 5.94 -8.37
C SER A 91 -3.25 6.29 -7.80
N PRO A 92 -4.13 5.31 -7.51
CA PRO A 92 -5.36 5.55 -6.75
C PRO A 92 -5.08 6.18 -5.38
N GLY A 93 -3.96 5.84 -4.76
CA GLY A 93 -3.47 6.40 -3.51
C GLY A 93 -2.53 7.60 -3.65
N SER A 94 -2.49 8.25 -4.81
CA SER A 94 -1.55 9.34 -5.12
C SER A 94 -1.51 10.42 -4.03
N MET A 95 -0.31 10.70 -3.51
CA MET A 95 -0.04 11.94 -2.82
C MET A 95 0.11 13.07 -3.84
N LEU A 96 -0.66 14.14 -3.64
CA LEU A 96 -0.63 15.34 -4.47
C LEU A 96 0.44 16.29 -3.92
N LEU A 97 1.35 16.74 -4.78
CA LEU A 97 2.54 17.50 -4.41
C LEU A 97 2.58 18.82 -5.17
N ALA A 98 2.89 19.87 -4.44
CA ALA A 98 3.23 21.19 -4.97
C ALA A 98 4.24 21.88 -4.03
N HIS A 99 4.88 22.93 -4.50
CA HIS A 99 5.65 23.85 -3.66
C HIS A 99 4.97 25.22 -3.62
N VAL A 100 4.75 25.72 -2.39
CA VAL A 100 4.19 27.04 -2.14
C VAL A 100 5.08 27.76 -1.13
N PRO A 101 5.98 28.65 -1.58
CA PRO A 101 6.85 29.40 -0.69
C PRO A 101 6.07 30.17 0.38
N GLY A 102 6.49 30.06 1.64
CA GLY A 102 5.89 30.79 2.76
C GLY A 102 4.53 30.27 3.25
N LEU A 103 3.99 29.20 2.68
CA LEU A 103 2.66 28.68 3.02
C LEU A 103 2.52 28.33 4.51
N ASP A 104 1.47 28.86 5.14
CA ASP A 104 0.99 28.46 6.45
C ASP A 104 -0.40 27.82 6.34
N LEU A 105 -0.49 26.52 6.61
CA LEU A 105 -1.74 25.76 6.47
C LEU A 105 -2.81 26.20 7.48
N GLY A 106 -2.41 26.65 8.67
CA GLY A 106 -3.31 27.10 9.72
C GLY A 106 -3.98 28.42 9.36
N ALA A 107 -3.18 29.42 8.96
CA ALA A 107 -3.64 30.72 8.49
C ALA A 107 -4.49 30.60 7.21
N THR A 108 -4.06 29.74 6.27
CA THR A 108 -4.80 29.39 5.06
C THR A 108 -6.13 28.72 5.37
N GLY A 109 -6.19 27.96 6.47
CA GLY A 109 -7.36 27.19 6.84
C GLY A 109 -7.54 25.92 6.03
N ALA A 110 -6.43 25.29 5.63
CA ALA A 110 -6.46 23.99 4.97
C ALA A 110 -6.97 22.89 5.92
N ALA A 111 -7.52 21.81 5.36
CA ALA A 111 -8.00 20.66 6.13
C ALA A 111 -6.82 19.94 6.80
N PRO A 112 -6.72 19.92 8.14
CA PRO A 112 -5.69 19.15 8.84
C PRO A 112 -6.07 17.68 8.88
N VAL A 113 -5.12 16.80 9.20
CA VAL A 113 -5.37 15.35 9.35
C VAL A 113 -6.46 15.04 10.39
N THR A 114 -6.67 15.92 11.37
CA THR A 114 -7.65 15.77 12.46
C THR A 114 -9.06 16.30 12.14
N ASP A 115 -9.28 16.92 10.98
CA ASP A 115 -10.59 17.44 10.55
C ASP A 115 -10.75 17.30 9.02
N LEU A 116 -10.92 16.06 8.58
CA LEU A 116 -11.07 15.71 7.15
C LEU A 116 -12.32 16.34 6.53
N ALA A 117 -13.42 16.46 7.28
CA ALA A 117 -14.67 17.06 6.80
C ALA A 117 -14.47 18.50 6.27
N ARG A 118 -13.48 19.22 6.80
CA ARG A 118 -13.12 20.57 6.36
C ARG A 118 -12.73 20.63 4.88
N SER A 119 -12.21 19.54 4.31
CA SER A 119 -11.78 19.47 2.92
C SER A 119 -12.95 19.58 1.92
N LEU A 120 -14.17 19.30 2.38
CA LEU A 120 -15.38 19.27 1.57
C LEU A 120 -16.16 20.60 1.60
N ARG A 121 -15.73 21.58 2.41
CA ARG A 121 -16.43 22.87 2.49
C ARG A 121 -16.33 23.64 1.17
N ASP A 122 -17.39 24.38 0.85
CA ASP A 122 -17.46 25.18 -0.38
C ASP A 122 -16.37 26.24 -0.47
N ASP A 123 -15.89 26.74 0.68
CA ASP A 123 -14.85 27.74 0.84
C ASP A 123 -13.46 27.13 1.13
N ALA A 124 -13.30 25.81 1.07
CA ALA A 124 -12.01 25.16 1.31
C ALA A 124 -10.91 25.75 0.39
N PRO A 125 -9.73 26.11 0.92
CA PRO A 125 -8.65 26.75 0.15
C PRO A 125 -7.96 25.78 -0.80
N ILE A 126 -8.16 24.47 -0.60
CA ILE A 126 -7.76 23.42 -1.53
C ILE A 126 -9.05 22.72 -1.93
N ALA A 127 -9.23 22.46 -3.22
CA ALA A 127 -10.33 21.65 -3.72
C ALA A 127 -9.75 20.58 -4.63
N VAL A 128 -10.21 19.34 -4.44
CA VAL A 128 -9.96 18.23 -5.35
C VAL A 128 -11.33 17.80 -5.84
N VAL A 129 -11.55 17.80 -7.14
CA VAL A 129 -12.86 17.53 -7.75
C VAL A 129 -12.72 16.41 -8.76
N ASP A 130 -13.56 15.38 -8.63
CA ASP A 130 -13.74 14.40 -9.68
C ASP A 130 -14.45 15.06 -10.86
N THR A 131 -13.76 15.17 -12.00
CA THR A 131 -14.30 15.84 -13.20
C THR A 131 -15.38 15.02 -13.90
N VAL A 132 -15.54 13.74 -13.56
CA VAL A 132 -16.59 12.86 -14.09
C VAL A 132 -17.91 13.07 -13.36
N THR A 133 -17.85 13.17 -12.02
CA THR A 133 -19.05 13.23 -11.16
C THR A 133 -19.36 14.62 -10.63
N GLY A 134 -18.36 15.50 -10.59
CA GLY A 134 -18.42 16.80 -9.91
C GLY A 134 -18.28 16.73 -8.39
N GLU A 135 -18.04 15.54 -7.83
CA GLU A 135 -17.90 15.37 -6.39
C GLU A 135 -16.57 15.99 -5.90
N ARG A 136 -16.63 16.73 -4.78
CA ARG A 136 -15.43 17.13 -4.03
C ARG A 136 -14.84 15.91 -3.34
N TRP A 137 -13.59 15.61 -3.63
CA TRP A 137 -12.89 14.47 -3.05
C TRP A 137 -12.30 14.81 -1.68
N PRO A 138 -12.51 13.97 -0.65
CA PRO A 138 -12.02 14.28 0.69
C PRO A 138 -10.51 14.08 0.79
N TYR A 139 -9.84 14.98 1.52
CA TYR A 139 -8.39 14.99 1.67
C TYR A 139 -7.97 15.60 3.02
N PHE A 140 -6.69 15.46 3.37
CA PHE A 140 -6.02 16.39 4.29
C PHE A 140 -4.73 16.94 3.68
N ALA A 141 -4.30 18.09 4.17
CA ALA A 141 -3.08 18.76 3.74
C ALA A 141 -2.06 18.84 4.87
N GLU A 142 -0.79 18.63 4.55
CA GLU A 142 0.34 18.78 5.45
C GLU A 142 1.56 19.36 4.71
N LEU A 143 2.49 19.94 5.46
CA LEU A 143 3.79 20.35 4.93
C LEU A 143 4.85 19.35 5.37
N ASP A 144 5.74 18.93 4.47
CA ASP A 144 6.77 17.93 4.77
C ASP A 144 7.62 18.34 5.99
N ALA A 145 7.41 17.67 7.13
CA ALA A 145 8.13 17.92 8.37
C ALA A 145 9.58 17.46 8.30
N ASN A 146 9.92 16.54 7.37
CA ASN A 146 11.30 16.09 7.13
C ASN A 146 12.14 17.14 6.39
N ALA A 147 11.50 18.22 5.89
CA ALA A 147 12.12 19.35 5.22
C ALA A 147 11.98 20.67 6.02
N ALA A 148 11.64 20.61 7.32
CA ALA A 148 11.42 21.82 8.13
C ALA A 148 12.63 22.77 8.17
N GLY A 149 13.85 22.24 8.08
CA GLY A 149 15.09 23.03 7.99
C GLY A 149 15.45 23.53 6.59
N SER A 150 14.60 23.31 5.58
CA SER A 150 14.82 23.69 4.19
C SER A 150 13.51 24.14 3.53
N PRO A 151 12.94 25.29 3.97
CA PRO A 151 11.61 25.75 3.56
C PRO A 151 11.44 25.86 2.04
N ASP A 152 12.48 26.27 1.30
CA ASP A 152 12.46 26.39 -0.16
C ASP A 152 12.38 25.04 -0.90
N ARG A 153 12.56 23.94 -0.17
CA ARG A 153 12.47 22.55 -0.66
C ARG A 153 11.36 21.76 0.03
N ARG A 154 10.47 22.45 0.75
CA ARG A 154 9.40 21.83 1.53
C ARG A 154 8.15 21.66 0.66
N ALA A 155 7.72 20.41 0.48
CA ALA A 155 6.50 20.08 -0.24
C ALA A 155 5.25 20.44 0.60
N LEU A 156 4.26 21.02 -0.08
CA LEU A 156 2.85 20.81 0.28
C LEU A 156 2.46 19.41 -0.18
N ILE A 157 1.93 18.62 0.75
CA ILE A 157 1.43 17.28 0.50
C ILE A 157 -0.08 17.26 0.77
N ILE A 158 -0.88 16.93 -0.23
CA ILE A 158 -2.32 16.74 -0.10
C ILE A 158 -2.59 15.24 -0.29
N ARG A 159 -3.23 14.62 0.70
CA ARG A 159 -3.44 13.16 0.72
C ARG A 159 -4.92 12.83 0.68
N PRO A 160 -5.34 11.89 -0.20
CA PRO A 160 -6.72 11.46 -0.24
C PRO A 160 -7.13 10.81 1.09
N ALA A 161 -8.32 11.14 1.59
CA ALA A 161 -8.89 10.50 2.78
C ALA A 161 -9.46 9.09 2.46
N ARG A 162 -9.75 8.84 1.18
CA ARG A 162 -10.09 7.54 0.56
C ARG A 162 -9.52 7.53 -0.86
N ASN A 163 -9.04 6.39 -1.36
CA ASN A 163 -8.37 6.34 -2.66
C ASN A 163 -9.25 6.89 -3.79
N PHE A 164 -8.63 7.60 -4.73
CA PHE A 164 -9.28 8.06 -5.95
C PHE A 164 -9.80 6.89 -6.79
N LEU A 165 -10.86 7.13 -7.56
CA LEU A 165 -11.51 6.11 -8.39
C LEU A 165 -10.69 5.80 -9.64
N GLU A 166 -10.61 4.51 -9.99
CA GLU A 166 -9.85 4.05 -11.14
C GLU A 166 -10.38 4.62 -12.45
N GLY A 167 -9.49 5.09 -13.33
CA GLY A 167 -9.86 5.68 -14.62
C GLY A 167 -10.54 7.06 -14.55
N HIS A 168 -10.80 7.61 -13.37
CA HIS A 168 -11.36 8.95 -13.23
C HIS A 168 -10.28 10.02 -13.36
N ARG A 169 -10.68 11.19 -13.86
CA ARG A 169 -9.85 12.40 -13.93
C ARG A 169 -10.25 13.38 -12.83
N TYR A 170 -9.26 13.91 -12.12
CA TYR A 170 -9.45 14.84 -11.02
C TYR A 170 -8.81 16.19 -11.33
N ALA A 171 -9.47 17.27 -10.96
CA ALA A 171 -8.95 18.63 -11.00
C ALA A 171 -8.63 19.12 -9.58
N VAL A 172 -7.50 19.80 -9.42
CA VAL A 172 -7.05 20.40 -8.17
C VAL A 172 -7.02 21.92 -8.30
N ALA A 173 -7.48 22.61 -7.28
CA ALA A 173 -7.39 24.06 -7.15
C ALA A 173 -6.78 24.43 -5.79
N LEU A 174 -5.74 25.26 -5.79
CA LEU A 174 -5.21 25.93 -4.62
C LEU A 174 -5.61 27.41 -4.69
N ARG A 175 -6.30 27.93 -3.69
CA ARG A 175 -6.83 29.30 -3.67
C ARG A 175 -6.80 29.92 -2.28
N GLY A 176 -6.67 31.25 -2.23
CA GLY A 176 -6.70 31.99 -0.96
C GLY A 176 -5.61 31.55 0.02
N LEU A 177 -4.47 31.10 -0.50
CA LEU A 177 -3.34 30.64 0.30
C LEU A 177 -2.75 31.81 1.09
N LYS A 178 -2.28 31.56 2.31
CA LYS A 178 -1.73 32.58 3.20
C LYS A 178 -0.39 32.16 3.79
N ASP A 179 0.42 33.17 4.08
CA ASP A 179 1.63 33.01 4.88
C ASP A 179 1.35 33.10 6.39
N SER A 180 2.40 32.97 7.20
CA SER A 180 2.31 33.01 8.66
C SER A 180 1.95 34.39 9.23
N SER A 181 2.04 35.46 8.44
CA SER A 181 1.56 36.80 8.81
C SER A 181 0.06 36.97 8.53
N GLY A 182 -0.54 36.03 7.79
CA GLY A 182 -1.91 36.09 7.31
C GLY A 182 -2.08 36.82 5.97
N ALA A 183 -0.97 37.20 5.33
CA ALA A 183 -1.00 37.82 4.00
C ALA A 183 -1.28 36.77 2.92
N THR A 184 -2.03 37.15 1.89
CA THR A 184 -2.32 36.29 0.74
C THR A 184 -1.04 36.02 -0.05
N ILE A 185 -0.82 34.77 -0.43
CA ILE A 185 0.24 34.34 -1.34
C ILE A 185 -0.29 34.46 -2.77
N GLU A 186 0.32 35.35 -3.54
CA GLU A 186 -0.07 35.59 -4.93
C GLU A 186 0.40 34.47 -5.87
N PRO A 187 -0.36 34.15 -6.94
CA PRO A 187 0.08 33.23 -7.98
C PRO A 187 1.36 33.69 -8.66
N THR A 188 2.15 32.71 -9.13
CA THR A 188 3.37 32.95 -9.92
C THR A 188 3.07 33.71 -11.21
N ASP A 189 4.07 34.41 -11.77
CA ASP A 189 3.93 35.12 -13.06
C ASP A 189 3.50 34.16 -14.18
N VAL A 190 4.02 32.92 -14.17
CA VAL A 190 3.66 31.87 -15.12
C VAL A 190 2.18 31.55 -14.99
N PHE A 191 1.69 31.24 -13.80
CA PHE A 191 0.28 30.87 -13.62
C PHE A 191 -0.66 32.04 -13.93
N ARG A 192 -0.31 33.28 -13.54
CA ARG A 192 -1.05 34.48 -13.96
C ARG A 192 -1.13 34.63 -15.48
N THR A 193 -0.06 34.31 -16.19
CA THR A 193 -0.04 34.30 -17.66
C THR A 193 -1.00 33.24 -18.22
N LEU A 194 -1.06 32.06 -17.59
CA LEU A 194 -1.99 31.00 -18.01
C LEU A 194 -3.47 31.38 -17.81
N LEU A 195 -3.78 32.18 -16.78
CA LEU A 195 -5.13 32.72 -16.54
C LEU A 195 -5.54 33.83 -17.52
N GLY A 196 -4.57 34.45 -18.20
CA GLY A 196 -4.78 35.61 -19.04
C GLY A 196 -5.38 35.36 -20.43
N PRO A 197 -5.31 36.37 -21.32
CA PRO A 197 -5.68 36.26 -22.72
C PRO A 197 -4.96 35.10 -23.42
N THR A 198 -5.57 34.56 -24.47
CA THR A 198 -4.96 33.46 -25.24
C THR A 198 -3.62 33.89 -25.83
N LEU A 199 -2.59 33.11 -25.54
CA LEU A 199 -1.24 33.29 -26.07
C LEU A 199 -1.19 32.95 -27.58
N PRO A 200 -0.22 33.49 -28.34
CA PRO A 200 -0.01 33.08 -29.72
C PRO A 200 0.56 31.66 -29.81
N ASP A 201 0.29 30.96 -30.93
CA ASP A 201 0.67 29.55 -31.15
C ASP A 201 2.19 29.25 -31.05
N GLY A 202 3.05 30.28 -31.13
CA GLY A 202 4.51 30.15 -30.98
C GLY A 202 5.04 30.43 -29.58
N ASP A 203 4.18 30.79 -28.62
CA ASP A 203 4.59 31.04 -27.24
C ASP A 203 4.93 29.71 -26.54
N PRO A 204 6.05 29.62 -25.80
CA PRO A 204 6.41 28.40 -25.05
C PRO A 204 5.33 27.91 -24.08
N LEU A 205 4.48 28.81 -23.55
CA LEU A 205 3.40 28.48 -22.62
C LEU A 205 2.07 28.18 -23.32
N TYR A 206 1.97 28.31 -24.65
CA TYR A 206 0.70 28.15 -25.38
C TYR A 206 0.01 26.80 -25.13
N ALA A 207 0.77 25.70 -25.25
CA ALA A 207 0.23 24.35 -25.03
C ALA A 207 -0.23 24.15 -23.58
N ARG A 208 0.57 24.62 -22.62
CA ARG A 208 0.23 24.54 -21.19
C ARG A 208 -0.96 25.42 -20.82
N GLN A 209 -1.10 26.59 -21.44
CA GLN A 209 -2.26 27.47 -21.27
C GLN A 209 -3.54 26.80 -21.76
N ARG A 210 -3.50 26.12 -22.91
CA ARG A 210 -4.66 25.34 -23.39
C ARG A 210 -5.07 24.24 -22.41
N ALA A 211 -4.11 23.52 -21.82
CA ALA A 211 -4.39 22.55 -20.77
C ALA A 211 -4.99 23.23 -19.52
N ALA A 212 -4.37 24.30 -19.03
CA ALA A 212 -4.86 25.05 -17.86
C ALA A 212 -6.29 25.56 -18.06
N LYS A 213 -6.60 26.13 -19.24
CA LYS A 213 -7.95 26.64 -19.54
C LYS A 213 -9.01 25.54 -19.54
N ARG A 214 -8.66 24.29 -19.89
CA ARG A 214 -9.56 23.14 -19.74
C ARG A 214 -9.83 22.86 -18.26
N VAL A 215 -8.78 22.76 -17.45
CA VAL A 215 -8.90 22.52 -15.99
C VAL A 215 -9.73 23.62 -15.32
N ILE A 216 -9.49 24.88 -15.65
CA ILE A 216 -10.25 26.03 -15.12
C ILE A 216 -11.72 25.96 -15.56
N GLY A 217 -11.98 25.54 -16.79
CA GLY A 217 -13.34 25.29 -17.28
C GLY A 217 -14.05 24.20 -16.48
N ASP A 218 -13.37 23.06 -16.26
CA ASP A 218 -13.89 21.93 -15.47
C ASP A 218 -14.18 22.37 -14.01
N LEU A 219 -13.24 23.08 -13.37
CA LEU A 219 -13.42 23.66 -12.04
C LEU A 219 -14.59 24.65 -11.98
N GLY A 220 -14.71 25.53 -12.97
CA GLY A 220 -15.78 26.52 -13.07
C GLY A 220 -17.16 25.87 -13.25
N TRP A 221 -17.24 24.78 -14.02
CA TRP A 221 -18.45 23.97 -14.17
C TRP A 221 -18.93 23.39 -12.84
N HIS A 222 -18.01 23.12 -11.92
CA HIS A 222 -18.26 22.62 -10.56
C HIS A 222 -18.22 23.73 -9.49
N GLY A 223 -18.38 25.00 -9.89
CA GLY A 223 -18.56 26.12 -8.95
C GLY A 223 -17.28 26.65 -8.32
N ILE A 224 -16.10 26.30 -8.85
CA ILE A 224 -14.80 26.82 -8.40
C ILE A 224 -14.32 27.85 -9.42
N GLY A 225 -14.50 29.14 -9.08
CA GLY A 225 -14.02 30.26 -9.90
C GLY A 225 -12.52 30.50 -9.83
N THR A 226 -12.05 31.50 -10.56
CA THR A 226 -10.64 31.91 -10.62
C THR A 226 -10.22 32.87 -9.51
N ASP A 227 -11.16 33.34 -8.70
CA ASP A 227 -10.91 34.33 -7.66
C ASP A 227 -9.96 33.77 -6.59
N GLY A 228 -8.82 34.45 -6.41
CA GLY A 228 -7.78 34.05 -5.46
C GLY A 228 -7.06 32.75 -5.81
N LEU A 229 -7.18 32.25 -7.05
CA LEU A 229 -6.54 31.01 -7.49
C LEU A 229 -5.01 31.19 -7.57
N TYR A 230 -4.28 30.38 -6.82
CA TYR A 230 -2.81 30.33 -6.80
C TYR A 230 -2.26 29.35 -7.84
N LEU A 231 -2.86 28.15 -7.95
CA LEU A 231 -2.45 27.08 -8.85
C LEU A 231 -3.63 26.15 -9.14
N ALA A 232 -3.72 25.62 -10.37
CA ALA A 232 -4.65 24.56 -10.74
C ALA A 232 -4.04 23.59 -11.77
N TRP A 233 -4.33 22.31 -11.61
CA TRP A 233 -3.91 21.24 -12.52
C TRP A 233 -4.85 20.05 -12.42
N ASP A 234 -4.66 19.05 -13.28
CA ASP A 234 -5.45 17.84 -13.33
C ASP A 234 -4.58 16.60 -13.49
N PHE A 235 -5.15 15.45 -13.15
CA PHE A 235 -4.51 14.15 -13.29
C PHE A 235 -5.54 13.04 -13.48
N THR A 236 -5.16 11.98 -14.19
CA THR A 236 -6.01 10.80 -14.44
C THR A 236 -5.48 9.58 -13.69
N ILE A 237 -6.34 8.90 -12.94
CA ILE A 237 -6.00 7.66 -12.22
C ILE A 237 -5.89 6.50 -13.19
N ALA A 238 -4.93 5.59 -12.95
CA ALA A 238 -4.78 4.37 -13.71
C ALA A 238 -6.08 3.54 -13.71
N SER A 239 -6.32 2.81 -14.78
CA SER A 239 -7.52 1.95 -14.86
C SER A 239 -7.35 0.66 -14.07
N ALA A 240 -8.48 0.01 -13.73
CA ALA A 240 -8.52 -1.35 -13.19
C ALA A 240 -7.60 -2.30 -13.96
N ARG A 241 -7.67 -2.22 -15.29
CA ARG A 241 -6.84 -3.01 -16.21
C ARG A 241 -5.35 -2.65 -16.05
N GLY A 242 -5.01 -1.37 -16.09
CA GLY A 242 -3.63 -0.89 -15.97
C GLY A 242 -2.95 -1.30 -14.66
N LEU A 243 -3.72 -1.38 -13.57
CA LEU A 243 -3.27 -1.81 -12.25
C LEU A 243 -3.13 -3.34 -12.14
N SER A 244 -4.15 -4.09 -12.54
CA SER A 244 -4.29 -5.50 -12.19
C SER A 244 -3.92 -6.51 -13.29
N GLU A 245 -3.90 -6.11 -14.58
CA GLU A 245 -3.88 -7.09 -15.70
C GLU A 245 -2.66 -8.02 -15.69
N ARG A 246 -1.51 -7.54 -15.20
CA ARG A 246 -0.27 -8.33 -15.12
C ARG A 246 -0.44 -9.47 -14.12
N MET A 247 -0.97 -9.16 -12.95
CA MET A 247 -1.21 -10.15 -11.89
C MET A 247 -2.31 -11.13 -12.31
N LEU A 248 -3.42 -10.64 -12.88
CA LEU A 248 -4.50 -11.49 -13.37
C LEU A 248 -4.02 -12.41 -14.49
N HIS A 249 -3.20 -11.91 -15.42
CA HIS A 249 -2.63 -12.72 -16.50
C HIS A 249 -1.80 -13.88 -15.98
N ILE A 250 -0.84 -13.64 -15.07
CA ILE A 250 0.02 -14.72 -14.55
C ILE A 250 -0.77 -15.70 -13.69
N ARG A 251 -1.79 -15.23 -12.96
CA ARG A 251 -2.70 -16.07 -12.19
C ARG A 251 -3.47 -17.00 -13.12
N ASP A 252 -4.14 -16.43 -14.11
CA ASP A 252 -5.05 -17.16 -14.99
C ASP A 252 -4.30 -18.12 -15.90
N ASP A 253 -3.15 -17.73 -16.45
CA ASP A 253 -2.28 -18.63 -17.22
C ASP A 253 -1.77 -19.80 -16.35
N ALA A 254 -1.28 -19.52 -15.13
CA ALA A 254 -0.80 -20.56 -14.24
C ALA A 254 -1.91 -21.55 -13.84
N PHE A 255 -3.11 -21.07 -13.49
CA PHE A 255 -4.22 -21.92 -13.10
C PHE A 255 -4.86 -22.66 -14.28
N ALA A 256 -4.91 -22.07 -15.48
CA ALA A 256 -5.35 -22.76 -16.69
C ALA A 256 -4.45 -23.96 -16.99
N ASN A 257 -3.12 -23.78 -16.89
CA ASN A 257 -2.16 -24.87 -17.06
C ASN A 257 -2.24 -25.92 -15.94
N LEU A 258 -2.54 -25.51 -14.70
CA LEU A 258 -2.73 -26.43 -13.59
C LEU A 258 -4.00 -27.29 -13.76
N GLY A 259 -5.10 -26.67 -14.19
CA GLY A 259 -6.43 -27.27 -14.22
C GLY A 259 -6.94 -27.61 -12.81
N GLY A 260 -7.69 -28.71 -12.69
CA GLY A 260 -8.19 -29.22 -11.41
C GLY A 260 -7.17 -29.98 -10.56
N ARG A 261 -5.88 -29.95 -10.93
CA ARG A 261 -4.81 -30.70 -10.24
C ARG A 261 -4.28 -29.91 -9.03
N SER A 262 -3.65 -30.63 -8.11
CA SER A 262 -2.81 -30.00 -7.09
C SER A 262 -1.51 -29.51 -7.71
N PRO A 263 -0.98 -28.36 -7.27
CA PRO A 263 0.42 -27.99 -7.43
C PRO A 263 1.36 -29.14 -7.07
N ALA A 264 2.50 -29.23 -7.77
CA ALA A 264 3.57 -30.14 -7.39
C ALA A 264 4.33 -29.57 -6.19
N PHE A 265 4.42 -30.36 -5.13
CA PHE A 265 5.17 -30.02 -3.92
C PHE A 265 5.96 -31.22 -3.41
N LEU A 266 7.02 -30.92 -2.66
CA LEU A 266 7.85 -31.88 -1.94
C LEU A 266 7.86 -31.49 -0.47
N VAL A 267 7.43 -32.41 0.40
CA VAL A 267 7.66 -32.27 1.85
C VAL A 267 9.11 -32.65 2.15
N THR A 268 9.86 -31.72 2.72
CA THR A 268 11.29 -31.87 3.00
C THR A 268 11.58 -32.14 4.47
N ASP A 269 10.69 -31.73 5.37
CA ASP A 269 10.86 -31.90 6.82
C ASP A 269 9.49 -32.06 7.50
N VAL A 270 9.42 -32.98 8.47
CA VAL A 270 8.25 -33.18 9.32
C VAL A 270 8.76 -33.36 10.75
N VAL A 271 8.37 -32.43 11.62
CA VAL A 271 8.72 -32.46 13.05
C VAL A 271 7.45 -32.60 13.85
N ASP A 272 7.27 -33.77 14.48
CA ASP A 272 6.27 -33.97 15.52
C ASP A 272 6.80 -33.39 16.84
N ASN A 273 6.08 -32.43 17.41
CA ASN A 273 6.50 -31.77 18.65
C ASN A 273 6.03 -32.56 19.89
N PRO A 274 6.73 -32.43 21.04
CA PRO A 274 6.32 -33.04 22.30
C PRO A 274 4.88 -32.70 22.67
N GLU A 275 4.20 -33.57 23.44
CA GLU A 275 2.79 -33.39 23.84
C GLU A 275 2.49 -32.06 24.53
N THR A 276 3.49 -31.45 25.17
CA THR A 276 3.40 -30.14 25.82
C THR A 276 3.35 -28.95 24.85
N ASP A 277 3.74 -29.13 23.58
CA ASP A 277 3.64 -28.09 22.56
C ASP A 277 2.19 -28.00 22.03
N PRO A 278 1.58 -26.81 21.95
CA PRO A 278 0.24 -26.64 21.39
C PRO A 278 0.14 -27.03 19.90
N ILE A 279 1.26 -27.01 19.18
CA ILE A 279 1.36 -27.51 17.80
C ILE A 279 1.78 -28.97 17.83
N ALA A 280 1.01 -29.85 17.21
CA ALA A 280 1.38 -31.25 17.09
C ALA A 280 2.51 -31.47 16.09
N ARG A 281 2.45 -30.80 14.94
CA ARG A 281 3.38 -31.04 13.84
C ARG A 281 3.72 -29.75 13.10
N ARG A 282 5.01 -29.55 12.86
CA ARG A 282 5.51 -28.59 11.86
C ARG A 282 5.91 -29.34 10.60
N VAL A 283 5.42 -28.89 9.46
CA VAL A 283 5.76 -29.45 8.15
C VAL A 283 6.43 -28.38 7.31
N ARG A 284 7.57 -28.69 6.70
CA ARG A 284 8.23 -27.82 5.71
C ARG A 284 8.36 -28.54 4.38
N GLY A 285 8.34 -27.75 3.32
CA GLY A 285 8.49 -28.27 1.99
C GLY A 285 8.79 -27.19 0.96
N GLN A 286 8.74 -27.60 -0.29
CA GLN A 286 8.96 -26.74 -1.45
C GLN A 286 7.88 -27.00 -2.49
N MET A 287 7.49 -25.97 -3.22
CA MET A 287 6.57 -26.05 -4.35
C MET A 287 7.21 -25.48 -5.61
N ALA A 288 6.91 -26.12 -6.75
CA ALA A 288 7.33 -25.65 -8.06
C ALA A 288 6.25 -24.71 -8.62
N VAL A 289 6.55 -23.41 -8.69
CA VAL A 289 5.65 -22.37 -9.19
C VAL A 289 6.10 -21.91 -10.57
N PRO A 290 5.20 -21.75 -11.56
CA PRO A 290 5.55 -21.08 -12.81
C PRO A 290 6.15 -19.70 -12.56
N SER A 291 7.31 -19.42 -13.16
CA SER A 291 7.97 -18.10 -13.02
C SER A 291 7.84 -17.28 -14.29
N TYR A 292 7.33 -16.05 -14.16
CA TYR A 292 7.19 -15.05 -15.24
C TYR A 292 8.32 -14.01 -15.21
N LEU A 293 9.33 -14.25 -14.37
CA LEU A 293 10.48 -13.39 -14.23
C LEU A 293 11.51 -13.65 -15.34
N ASN A 294 12.32 -12.63 -15.62
CA ASN A 294 13.29 -12.59 -16.72
C ASN A 294 14.63 -13.28 -16.42
N VAL A 295 14.79 -13.85 -15.22
CA VAL A 295 15.93 -14.67 -14.82
C VAL A 295 15.40 -16.01 -14.32
N TYR A 296 16.05 -17.11 -14.72
CA TYR A 296 15.65 -18.45 -14.30
C TYR A 296 15.62 -18.58 -12.78
N GLY A 297 14.54 -19.18 -12.25
CA GLY A 297 14.32 -19.33 -10.82
C GLY A 297 13.81 -18.06 -10.13
N GLY A 298 13.80 -16.91 -10.80
CA GLY A 298 13.30 -15.66 -10.26
C GLY A 298 14.02 -15.20 -8.99
N PRO A 299 15.35 -14.98 -8.99
CA PRO A 299 16.05 -14.43 -7.84
C PRO A 299 15.72 -12.94 -7.58
N PRO A 300 16.03 -12.40 -6.38
CA PRO A 300 15.99 -10.96 -6.08
C PRO A 300 16.63 -10.09 -7.17
N GLY A 301 15.98 -8.97 -7.51
CA GLY A 301 16.39 -8.07 -8.60
C GLY A 301 15.87 -8.45 -9.99
N SER A 302 15.28 -9.64 -10.16
CA SER A 302 14.59 -10.01 -11.41
C SER A 302 13.36 -9.12 -11.65
N ARG A 303 12.95 -9.01 -12.92
CA ARG A 303 11.77 -8.27 -13.39
C ARG A 303 10.88 -9.19 -14.21
N PHE A 304 9.66 -8.78 -14.51
CA PHE A 304 8.86 -9.52 -15.48
C PHE A 304 9.51 -9.51 -16.86
N ARG A 305 9.40 -10.64 -17.55
CA ARG A 305 9.70 -10.73 -18.98
C ARG A 305 8.42 -10.43 -19.74
N TYR A 306 8.36 -9.32 -20.46
CA TYR A 306 7.17 -8.97 -21.23
C TYR A 306 7.15 -9.66 -22.60
N GLY A 307 5.98 -10.17 -22.99
CA GLY A 307 5.69 -10.69 -24.33
C GLY A 307 5.35 -9.57 -25.33
N PRO A 308 5.09 -9.93 -26.60
CA PRO A 308 4.72 -8.96 -27.65
C PRO A 308 3.43 -8.18 -27.37
N ASP A 309 2.53 -8.76 -26.58
CA ASP A 309 1.27 -8.17 -26.11
C ASP A 309 1.44 -7.21 -24.92
N GLY A 310 2.67 -7.07 -24.41
CA GLY A 310 2.96 -6.22 -23.25
C GLY A 310 2.61 -6.85 -21.90
N LEU A 311 2.23 -8.13 -21.86
CA LEU A 311 1.94 -8.88 -20.62
C LEU A 311 3.13 -9.78 -20.20
N PRO A 312 3.23 -10.17 -18.92
CA PRO A 312 4.30 -11.06 -18.47
C PRO A 312 4.25 -12.42 -19.17
N SER A 313 5.40 -12.93 -19.60
CA SER A 313 5.54 -14.16 -20.35
C SER A 313 6.69 -14.98 -19.79
N ARG A 314 6.57 -16.31 -19.85
CA ARG A 314 7.54 -17.20 -19.23
C ARG A 314 8.78 -17.39 -20.10
N LEU A 315 9.94 -17.45 -19.47
CA LEU A 315 11.10 -18.11 -20.07
C LEU A 315 10.78 -19.62 -20.21
N PRO A 316 11.20 -20.30 -21.31
CA PRO A 316 10.90 -21.72 -21.50
C PRO A 316 11.37 -22.57 -20.33
N GLY A 317 10.44 -23.32 -19.72
CA GLY A 317 10.75 -24.18 -18.56
C GLY A 317 11.05 -23.43 -17.26
N ASN A 318 10.83 -22.11 -17.19
CA ASN A 318 11.13 -21.35 -15.98
C ASN A 318 10.14 -21.65 -14.85
N VAL A 319 10.72 -21.99 -13.70
CA VAL A 319 10.05 -22.40 -12.48
C VAL A 319 10.79 -21.75 -11.31
N GLN A 320 10.03 -21.16 -10.40
CA GLN A 320 10.50 -20.69 -9.10
C GLN A 320 10.20 -21.77 -8.06
N VAL A 321 11.20 -22.05 -7.22
CA VAL A 321 11.05 -22.98 -6.10
C VAL A 321 10.72 -22.15 -4.86
N ALA A 322 9.48 -22.22 -4.40
CA ALA A 322 9.02 -21.51 -3.22
C ALA A 322 8.97 -22.46 -2.02
N ALA A 323 9.61 -22.09 -0.91
CA ALA A 323 9.57 -22.85 0.34
C ALA A 323 8.25 -22.59 1.08
N PHE A 324 7.66 -23.60 1.70
CA PHE A 324 6.51 -23.42 2.57
C PHE A 324 6.74 -24.06 3.95
N GLN A 325 6.07 -23.50 4.95
CA GLN A 325 5.96 -24.06 6.30
C GLN A 325 4.48 -24.09 6.71
N CYS A 326 4.06 -25.18 7.33
CA CYS A 326 2.74 -25.34 7.92
C CYS A 326 2.84 -25.72 9.40
N GLU A 327 1.98 -25.14 10.24
CA GLU A 327 1.82 -25.51 11.64
C GLU A 327 0.45 -26.19 11.81
N ILE A 328 0.47 -27.45 12.26
CA ILE A 328 -0.73 -28.25 12.50
C ILE A 328 -0.99 -28.27 14.01
N PRO A 329 -2.04 -27.58 14.51
CA PRO A 329 -2.35 -27.56 15.92
C PRO A 329 -2.76 -28.94 16.42
N ARG A 330 -2.56 -29.23 17.70
CA ARG A 330 -2.88 -30.55 18.26
C ARG A 330 -4.37 -30.90 18.16
N SER A 331 -5.25 -29.90 18.23
CA SER A 331 -6.69 -30.04 17.99
C SER A 331 -7.03 -30.57 16.58
N ALA A 332 -6.17 -30.29 15.58
CA ALA A 332 -6.37 -30.76 14.20
C ALA A 332 -6.23 -32.29 14.05
N LEU A 333 -5.60 -32.97 15.01
CA LEU A 333 -5.47 -34.43 15.01
C LEU A 333 -6.79 -35.13 15.35
N THR A 334 -7.70 -34.46 16.06
CA THR A 334 -9.01 -35.01 16.44
C THR A 334 -10.15 -34.40 15.63
N THR A 335 -10.10 -33.10 15.35
CA THR A 335 -11.05 -32.39 14.50
C THR A 335 -10.28 -31.61 13.46
N PRO A 336 -10.36 -31.94 12.16
CA PRO A 336 -9.57 -31.30 11.13
C PRO A 336 -9.65 -29.77 11.21
N GLY A 337 -8.49 -29.11 11.18
CA GLY A 337 -8.39 -27.68 11.43
C GLY A 337 -8.67 -26.86 10.17
N GLN A 338 -9.29 -25.70 10.33
CA GLN A 338 -9.59 -24.81 9.21
C GLN A 338 -8.32 -24.42 8.45
N ALA A 339 -8.35 -24.52 7.12
CA ALA A 339 -7.25 -24.08 6.26
C ALA A 339 -7.13 -22.54 6.21
N ALA A 340 -5.95 -21.99 6.51
CA ALA A 340 -5.67 -20.59 6.26
C ALA A 340 -4.21 -20.33 5.83
N LEU A 341 -4.02 -19.40 4.90
CA LEU A 341 -2.70 -18.88 4.58
C LEU A 341 -2.26 -17.84 5.61
N TYR A 342 -0.97 -17.84 5.94
CA TYR A 342 -0.33 -16.83 6.78
C TYR A 342 0.61 -15.91 5.98
N GLY A 343 0.43 -14.59 6.12
CA GLY A 343 1.29 -13.57 5.56
C GLY A 343 2.28 -13.00 6.58
N HIS A 344 3.58 -13.15 6.31
CA HIS A 344 4.65 -12.68 7.20
C HIS A 344 4.85 -11.14 7.15
N GLY A 345 5.52 -10.60 8.16
CA GLY A 345 5.84 -9.17 8.30
C GLY A 345 6.98 -8.69 7.39
N LEU A 346 7.38 -7.42 7.54
CA LEU A 346 8.32 -6.75 6.64
C LEU A 346 9.63 -7.54 6.47
N LEU A 347 9.96 -7.90 5.23
CA LEU A 347 11.19 -8.62 4.86
C LEU A 347 11.41 -9.91 5.67
N GLY A 348 10.31 -10.54 6.08
CA GLY A 348 10.29 -11.80 6.84
C GLY A 348 10.45 -13.05 5.97
N SER A 349 10.01 -14.18 6.52
CA SER A 349 10.01 -15.48 5.85
C SER A 349 8.77 -16.30 6.20
N GLU A 350 8.60 -17.42 5.50
CA GLU A 350 7.58 -18.43 5.78
C GLU A 350 7.63 -18.97 7.22
N GLU A 351 8.78 -18.87 7.88
CA GLU A 351 9.00 -19.42 9.23
C GLU A 351 8.25 -18.66 10.31
N GLU A 352 7.81 -17.42 10.03
CA GLU A 352 7.06 -16.57 10.97
C GLU A 352 5.70 -17.17 11.35
N VAL A 353 5.16 -18.08 10.52
CA VAL A 353 3.96 -18.87 10.86
C VAL A 353 4.15 -19.69 12.15
N GLY A 354 5.40 -20.03 12.49
CA GLY A 354 5.76 -20.71 13.74
C GLY A 354 5.97 -19.76 14.94
N SER A 355 5.67 -18.46 14.81
CA SER A 355 5.78 -17.50 15.91
C SER A 355 4.74 -17.75 17.01
N GLY A 356 5.05 -17.34 18.24
CA GLY A 356 4.22 -17.67 19.41
C GLY A 356 2.75 -17.25 19.29
N ALA A 357 2.48 -16.06 18.77
CA ALA A 357 1.11 -15.54 18.61
C ALA A 357 0.31 -16.33 17.56
N VAL A 358 0.96 -16.74 16.45
CA VAL A 358 0.32 -17.52 15.38
C VAL A 358 0.09 -18.96 15.84
N LYS A 359 1.05 -19.55 16.57
CA LYS A 359 0.86 -20.86 17.21
C LYS A 359 -0.26 -20.87 18.24
N ALA A 360 -0.36 -19.81 19.05
CA ALA A 360 -1.45 -19.64 20.00
C ALA A 360 -2.80 -19.59 19.27
N PHE A 361 -2.92 -18.78 18.21
CA PHE A 361 -4.12 -18.76 17.36
C PHE A 361 -4.45 -20.16 16.84
N ALA A 362 -3.51 -20.80 16.14
CA ALA A 362 -3.70 -22.11 15.56
C ALA A 362 -4.27 -23.12 16.57
N ALA A 363 -3.70 -23.15 17.77
CA ALA A 363 -4.07 -24.09 18.81
C ALA A 363 -5.40 -23.76 19.50
N GLU A 364 -5.64 -22.48 19.84
CA GLU A 364 -6.86 -22.00 20.48
C GLU A 364 -8.10 -22.23 19.61
N HIS A 365 -7.95 -22.13 18.29
CA HIS A 365 -9.08 -22.08 17.37
C HIS A 365 -9.08 -23.16 16.29
N GLY A 366 -8.13 -24.10 16.33
CA GLY A 366 -8.07 -25.22 15.38
C GLY A 366 -7.87 -24.75 13.94
N VAL A 367 -6.87 -23.91 13.72
CA VAL A 367 -6.51 -23.41 12.38
C VAL A 367 -5.18 -24.01 11.95
N VAL A 368 -5.14 -24.62 10.77
CA VAL A 368 -3.90 -25.05 10.13
C VAL A 368 -3.40 -23.90 9.26
N PHE A 369 -2.37 -23.21 9.76
CA PHE A 369 -1.72 -22.15 8.99
C PHE A 369 -0.59 -22.71 8.14
N CYS A 370 -0.54 -22.30 6.87
CA CYS A 370 0.65 -22.44 6.03
C CYS A 370 1.10 -21.08 5.49
N ALA A 371 2.40 -20.90 5.38
CA ALA A 371 3.02 -19.71 4.80
C ALA A 371 4.05 -20.07 3.74
N THR A 372 4.26 -19.16 2.81
CA THR A 372 5.46 -19.05 1.99
C THR A 372 5.91 -17.59 1.97
N LYS A 373 7.06 -17.28 1.39
CA LYS A 373 7.63 -15.92 1.39
C LYS A 373 6.90 -14.98 0.44
N TRP A 374 6.80 -13.70 0.79
CA TRP A 374 6.49 -12.64 -0.15
C TRP A 374 7.71 -12.34 -1.03
N ALA A 375 7.84 -13.01 -2.18
CA ALA A 375 8.87 -12.62 -3.15
C ALA A 375 8.75 -11.10 -3.44
N GLY A 376 9.87 -10.38 -3.43
CA GLY A 376 9.89 -8.92 -3.56
C GLY A 376 9.81 -8.15 -2.23
N MET A 377 9.35 -8.79 -1.14
CA MET A 377 9.24 -8.23 0.21
C MET A 377 9.60 -9.27 1.30
N SER A 378 10.58 -10.14 1.02
CA SER A 378 11.07 -11.16 1.94
C SER A 378 12.52 -10.92 2.38
N LYS A 379 13.03 -11.75 3.30
CA LYS A 379 14.43 -11.72 3.73
C LYS A 379 15.43 -11.83 2.57
N ASP A 380 15.03 -12.49 1.48
CA ASP A 380 15.87 -12.66 0.30
C ASP A 380 16.01 -11.33 -0.48
N ASP A 381 15.07 -10.40 -0.32
CA ASP A 381 14.97 -9.15 -1.08
C ASP A 381 15.62 -7.94 -0.40
N ILE A 382 16.20 -8.09 0.81
CA ILE A 382 16.82 -6.99 1.58
C ILE A 382 17.87 -6.24 0.75
N ALA A 383 18.77 -6.98 0.08
CA ALA A 383 19.80 -6.37 -0.76
C ALA A 383 19.19 -5.61 -1.95
N ASN A 384 18.14 -6.17 -2.56
CA ASN A 384 17.44 -5.51 -3.67
C ASN A 384 16.70 -4.24 -3.23
N ALA A 385 16.12 -4.22 -2.03
CA ALA A 385 15.50 -3.04 -1.46
C ALA A 385 16.53 -1.91 -1.25
N VAL A 386 17.70 -2.24 -0.68
CA VAL A 386 18.80 -1.27 -0.50
C VAL A 386 19.28 -0.72 -1.84
N VAL A 387 19.47 -1.57 -2.85
CA VAL A 387 19.87 -1.13 -4.21
C VAL A 387 18.80 -0.22 -4.83
N SER A 388 17.51 -0.56 -4.67
CA SER A 388 16.41 0.26 -5.20
C SER A 388 16.27 1.62 -4.53
N LEU A 389 16.58 1.74 -3.23
CA LEU A 389 16.59 3.03 -2.53
C LEU A 389 17.79 3.90 -2.91
N ALA A 390 18.91 3.29 -3.31
CA ALA A 390 20.08 4.00 -3.83
C ALA A 390 19.91 4.44 -5.31
N ASP A 391 19.11 3.70 -6.08
CA ASP A 391 18.78 3.99 -7.47
C ASP A 391 17.36 3.48 -7.80
N PHE A 392 16.40 4.41 -7.82
CA PHE A 392 14.99 4.11 -8.08
C PHE A 392 14.74 3.55 -9.49
N SER A 393 15.71 3.62 -10.42
CA SER A 393 15.62 2.89 -11.70
C SER A 393 15.46 1.37 -11.50
N ASN A 394 15.82 0.85 -10.33
CA ASN A 394 15.69 -0.56 -9.98
C ASN A 394 14.32 -0.94 -9.38
N PHE A 395 13.51 0.04 -9.02
CA PHE A 395 12.25 -0.18 -8.30
C PHE A 395 11.25 -1.13 -8.96
N PRO A 396 11.12 -1.19 -10.32
CA PRO A 396 10.26 -2.19 -10.96
C PRO A 396 10.57 -3.64 -10.57
N SER A 397 11.81 -3.96 -10.20
CA SER A 397 12.18 -5.30 -9.74
C SER A 397 11.48 -5.71 -8.44
N MET A 398 11.14 -4.75 -7.57
CA MET A 398 10.39 -5.04 -6.35
C MET A 398 8.93 -5.36 -6.70
N ALA A 399 8.26 -4.45 -7.42
CA ALA A 399 6.85 -4.58 -7.78
C ALA A 399 6.53 -5.82 -8.65
N ASP A 400 7.40 -6.14 -9.61
CA ASP A 400 7.21 -7.33 -10.46
C ASP A 400 7.39 -8.63 -9.63
N ARG A 401 8.34 -8.65 -8.68
CA ARG A 401 8.53 -9.80 -7.79
C ARG A 401 7.41 -9.95 -6.77
N MET A 402 6.84 -8.85 -6.27
CA MET A 402 5.67 -8.87 -5.38
C MET A 402 4.48 -9.60 -6.02
N GLN A 403 4.21 -9.35 -7.30
CA GLN A 403 3.18 -10.08 -8.05
C GLN A 403 3.53 -11.56 -8.25
N GLN A 404 4.79 -11.91 -8.53
CA GLN A 404 5.22 -13.31 -8.51
C GLN A 404 5.02 -13.95 -7.11
N GLY A 405 5.25 -13.19 -6.03
CA GLY A 405 4.95 -13.61 -4.66
C GLY A 405 3.46 -13.85 -4.43
N PHE A 406 2.56 -13.05 -5.02
CA PHE A 406 1.13 -13.36 -4.98
C PHE A 406 0.83 -14.70 -5.65
N LEU A 407 1.42 -14.97 -6.82
CA LEU A 407 1.27 -16.27 -7.49
C LEU A 407 1.77 -17.42 -6.60
N ASP A 408 2.92 -17.25 -5.93
CA ASP A 408 3.44 -18.23 -4.98
C ASP A 408 2.39 -18.51 -3.87
N GLN A 409 1.75 -17.49 -3.30
CA GLN A 409 0.76 -17.68 -2.23
C GLN A 409 -0.51 -18.37 -2.75
N LEU A 410 -0.99 -17.98 -3.93
CA LEU A 410 -2.15 -18.61 -4.57
C LEU A 410 -1.87 -20.09 -4.87
N TRP A 411 -0.64 -20.41 -5.27
CA TRP A 411 -0.18 -21.77 -5.48
C TRP A 411 -0.19 -22.58 -4.17
N LEU A 412 0.33 -22.01 -3.08
CA LEU A 412 0.25 -22.66 -1.77
C LEU A 412 -1.19 -22.86 -1.31
N GLY A 413 -2.05 -21.86 -1.51
CA GLY A 413 -3.48 -21.94 -1.22
C GLY A 413 -4.15 -23.10 -1.96
N ARG A 414 -3.88 -23.26 -3.26
CA ARG A 414 -4.38 -24.39 -4.03
C ARG A 414 -3.83 -25.73 -3.57
N ALA A 415 -2.56 -25.77 -3.17
CA ALA A 415 -1.97 -26.98 -2.57
C ALA A 415 -2.67 -27.34 -1.26
N MET A 416 -2.96 -26.38 -0.38
CA MET A 416 -3.69 -26.60 0.87
C MET A 416 -5.09 -27.16 0.66
N THR A 417 -5.79 -26.74 -0.40
CA THR A 417 -7.18 -27.16 -0.63
C THR A 417 -7.31 -28.47 -1.41
N THR A 418 -6.34 -28.81 -2.26
CA THR A 418 -6.47 -29.95 -3.20
C THR A 418 -5.39 -31.04 -3.06
N GLY A 419 -4.26 -30.70 -2.43
CA GLY A 419 -3.04 -31.51 -2.42
C GLY A 419 -2.61 -31.96 -1.03
N LEU A 420 -2.26 -31.00 -0.14
CA LEU A 420 -1.74 -31.27 1.19
C LEU A 420 -2.61 -32.24 1.99
N PRO A 421 -3.96 -32.15 2.02
CA PRO A 421 -4.80 -33.10 2.77
C PRO A 421 -4.66 -34.57 2.36
N LYS A 422 -4.09 -34.83 1.17
CA LYS A 422 -3.85 -36.19 0.63
C LYS A 422 -2.44 -36.71 0.94
N HIS A 423 -1.56 -35.88 1.48
CA HIS A 423 -0.19 -36.23 1.78
C HIS A 423 -0.06 -36.72 3.22
N ARG A 424 0.72 -37.80 3.45
CA ARG A 424 0.88 -38.44 4.77
C ARG A 424 1.25 -37.49 5.92
N ALA A 425 1.96 -36.40 5.62
CA ALA A 425 2.35 -35.40 6.62
C ALA A 425 1.16 -34.60 7.18
N PHE A 426 0.03 -34.57 6.46
CA PHE A 426 -1.21 -33.88 6.82
C PHE A 426 -2.36 -34.87 7.02
N GLN A 427 -2.02 -36.11 7.34
CA GLN A 427 -2.98 -37.15 7.70
C GLN A 427 -2.64 -37.72 9.06
N ASN A 428 -3.67 -38.18 9.76
CA ASN A 428 -3.55 -39.09 10.87
C ASN A 428 -3.08 -40.47 10.40
N ALA A 429 -2.72 -41.35 11.34
CA ALA A 429 -2.25 -42.70 11.04
C ALA A 429 -3.28 -43.56 10.28
N ASP A 430 -4.57 -43.26 10.43
CA ASP A 430 -5.69 -43.90 9.71
C ASP A 430 -5.96 -43.30 8.32
N GLY A 431 -5.18 -42.31 7.89
CA GLY A 431 -5.32 -41.63 6.61
C GLY A 431 -6.32 -40.47 6.61
N THR A 432 -6.97 -40.16 7.73
CA THR A 432 -7.90 -39.01 7.81
C THR A 432 -7.12 -37.68 7.71
N PRO A 433 -7.58 -36.72 6.88
CA PRO A 433 -6.91 -35.44 6.72
C PRO A 433 -7.04 -34.59 8.00
N VAL A 434 -5.98 -33.86 8.34
CA VAL A 434 -5.98 -32.92 9.49
C VAL A 434 -6.37 -31.49 9.09
N ILE A 435 -6.68 -31.26 7.81
CA ILE A 435 -7.09 -29.97 7.26
C ILE A 435 -8.57 -30.06 6.85
N ASP A 436 -9.38 -29.12 7.34
CA ASP A 436 -10.74 -28.87 6.90
C ASP A 436 -10.76 -27.77 5.83
N VAL A 437 -11.34 -28.11 4.68
CA VAL A 437 -11.51 -27.21 3.52
C VAL A 437 -12.99 -26.85 3.27
N SER A 438 -13.91 -27.38 4.08
CA SER A 438 -15.36 -27.21 3.88
C SER A 438 -15.83 -25.76 4.03
N HIS A 439 -15.11 -24.96 4.82
CA HIS A 439 -15.38 -23.54 5.02
C HIS A 439 -14.65 -22.61 4.03
N GLY A 440 -13.92 -23.18 3.06
CA GLY A 440 -13.05 -22.45 2.14
C GLY A 440 -11.70 -22.08 2.75
N LEU A 441 -10.82 -21.49 1.93
CA LEU A 441 -9.51 -21.03 2.38
C LEU A 441 -9.63 -19.65 3.04
N GLY A 442 -9.09 -19.52 4.25
CA GLY A 442 -8.92 -18.24 4.93
C GLY A 442 -7.56 -17.60 4.64
N TYR A 443 -7.44 -16.31 4.96
CA TYR A 443 -6.17 -15.60 4.97
C TYR A 443 -5.99 -14.80 6.26
N TYR A 444 -4.81 -14.89 6.87
CA TYR A 444 -4.42 -14.06 8.01
C TYR A 444 -3.01 -13.52 7.81
N GLY A 445 -2.84 -12.21 7.79
CA GLY A 445 -1.53 -11.57 7.62
C GLY A 445 -1.36 -10.44 8.61
N ASN A 446 -0.13 -10.19 9.06
CA ASN A 446 0.19 -9.06 9.94
C ASN A 446 1.21 -8.13 9.30
N SER A 447 1.08 -6.82 9.52
CA SER A 447 2.04 -5.81 9.04
C SER A 447 2.16 -5.82 7.52
N GLN A 448 3.35 -6.08 6.95
CA GLN A 448 3.53 -6.36 5.51
C GLN A 448 2.55 -7.41 4.98
N GLY A 449 2.25 -8.46 5.75
CA GLY A 449 1.23 -9.44 5.42
C GLY A 449 -0.17 -8.83 5.42
N GLY A 450 -0.48 -7.88 6.29
CA GLY A 450 -1.73 -7.11 6.22
C GLY A 450 -1.80 -6.21 4.97
N ILE A 451 -0.69 -5.53 4.62
CA ILE A 451 -0.61 -4.59 3.49
C ILE A 451 -0.60 -5.29 2.14
N MET A 452 0.11 -6.41 1.99
CA MET A 452 0.09 -7.22 0.77
C MET A 452 -1.11 -8.18 0.72
N GLY A 453 -1.64 -8.53 1.89
CA GLY A 453 -2.74 -9.48 2.04
C GLY A 453 -4.06 -9.00 1.45
N GLY A 454 -4.33 -7.69 1.44
CA GLY A 454 -5.49 -7.14 0.74
C GLY A 454 -5.40 -7.40 -0.77
N ALA A 455 -4.30 -7.01 -1.42
CA ALA A 455 -4.08 -7.32 -2.84
C ALA A 455 -4.13 -8.83 -3.15
N LEU A 456 -3.47 -9.67 -2.34
CA LEU A 456 -3.56 -11.14 -2.50
C LEU A 456 -5.02 -11.62 -2.43
N THR A 457 -5.80 -11.08 -1.49
CA THR A 457 -7.21 -11.44 -1.32
C THR A 457 -8.00 -11.06 -2.56
N ALA A 458 -7.88 -9.81 -3.04
CA ALA A 458 -8.58 -9.31 -4.22
C ALA A 458 -8.31 -10.10 -5.51
N VAL A 459 -7.11 -10.70 -5.66
CA VAL A 459 -6.77 -11.53 -6.82
C VAL A 459 -7.03 -13.02 -6.62
N SER A 460 -7.41 -13.46 -5.41
CA SER A 460 -7.52 -14.88 -5.10
C SER A 460 -8.77 -15.52 -5.67
N THR A 461 -8.62 -16.75 -6.17
CA THR A 461 -9.76 -17.57 -6.59
C THR A 461 -10.28 -18.49 -5.47
N ASP A 462 -9.49 -18.65 -4.40
CA ASP A 462 -9.74 -19.62 -3.33
C ASP A 462 -10.04 -18.95 -1.98
N ILE A 463 -9.52 -17.73 -1.73
CA ILE A 463 -9.74 -16.97 -0.48
C ILE A 463 -11.08 -16.23 -0.54
N ARG A 464 -11.92 -16.41 0.47
CA ARG A 464 -13.17 -15.62 0.62
C ARG A 464 -13.15 -14.67 1.81
N ARG A 465 -12.28 -14.92 2.78
CA ARG A 465 -12.26 -14.21 4.07
C ARG A 465 -10.84 -13.95 4.48
N ALA A 466 -10.53 -12.69 4.76
CA ALA A 466 -9.20 -12.25 5.14
C ALA A 466 -9.24 -11.44 6.43
N VAL A 467 -8.36 -11.78 7.36
CA VAL A 467 -8.06 -10.93 8.52
C VAL A 467 -6.73 -10.25 8.24
N LEU A 468 -6.76 -8.93 8.10
CA LEU A 468 -5.58 -8.10 7.88
C LEU A 468 -5.24 -7.43 9.22
N GLY A 469 -4.20 -7.96 9.87
CA GLY A 469 -3.69 -7.48 11.15
C GLY A 469 -2.68 -6.36 10.96
N VAL A 470 -2.85 -5.29 11.74
CA VAL A 470 -2.12 -4.01 11.63
C VAL A 470 -1.83 -3.62 10.18
N PRO A 471 -2.87 -3.54 9.32
CA PRO A 471 -2.71 -3.35 7.89
C PRO A 471 -2.60 -1.88 7.53
N GLY A 472 -2.39 -1.62 6.24
CA GLY A 472 -2.45 -0.31 5.64
C GLY A 472 -2.38 -0.43 4.12
N MET A 473 -2.36 0.70 3.44
CA MET A 473 -2.05 0.86 2.02
C MET A 473 -1.38 2.23 1.82
N ASN A 474 -1.15 2.66 0.59
CA ASN A 474 -0.49 3.93 0.27
C ASN A 474 0.90 4.02 0.94
N TYR A 475 1.84 3.17 0.55
CA TYR A 475 3.22 3.23 1.08
C TYR A 475 3.81 4.64 1.09
N SER A 476 3.53 5.46 0.09
CA SER A 476 3.97 6.87 0.03
C SER A 476 3.45 7.76 1.19
N THR A 477 2.35 7.37 1.84
CA THR A 477 1.87 7.97 3.10
C THR A 477 2.50 7.30 4.32
N LEU A 478 2.61 5.98 4.29
CA LEU A 478 3.11 5.17 5.39
C LEU A 478 4.59 5.38 5.70
N LEU A 479 5.46 5.43 4.68
CA LEU A 479 6.90 5.28 4.89
C LEU A 479 7.50 6.39 5.77
N ASN A 480 7.20 7.67 5.53
CA ASN A 480 7.70 8.74 6.41
C ASN A 480 7.09 8.70 7.83
N ARG A 481 6.04 7.91 8.06
CA ARG A 481 5.38 7.73 9.36
C ARG A 481 5.77 6.41 10.05
N SER A 482 6.69 5.64 9.48
CA SER A 482 7.09 4.33 9.99
C SER A 482 8.46 4.37 10.64
N VAL A 483 8.57 3.84 11.87
CA VAL A 483 9.88 3.64 12.50
C VAL A 483 10.74 2.63 11.72
N ASP A 484 10.14 1.68 11.01
CA ASP A 484 10.86 0.68 10.22
C ASP A 484 11.53 1.33 9.01
N PHE A 485 10.88 2.30 8.38
CA PHE A 485 11.47 3.01 7.25
C PHE A 485 12.61 3.92 7.67
N SER A 486 12.68 4.35 8.94
CA SER A 486 13.73 5.29 9.40
C SER A 486 15.15 4.79 9.13
N GLN A 487 15.37 3.47 9.19
CA GLN A 487 16.67 2.86 8.88
C GLN A 487 16.95 2.82 7.37
N TYR A 488 15.94 2.48 6.56
CA TYR A 488 16.04 2.44 5.10
C TYR A 488 16.15 3.84 4.48
N ALA A 489 15.49 4.83 5.08
CA ALA A 489 15.54 6.22 4.68
C ALA A 489 16.96 6.78 4.69
N VAL A 490 17.87 6.25 5.51
CA VAL A 490 19.29 6.65 5.49
C VAL A 490 19.90 6.43 4.10
N VAL A 491 19.65 5.29 3.46
CA VAL A 491 20.17 4.98 2.11
C VAL A 491 19.59 5.94 1.09
N MET A 492 18.27 6.13 1.11
CA MET A 492 17.57 7.04 0.21
C MET A 492 18.03 8.49 0.38
N ASN A 493 18.14 8.97 1.62
CA ASN A 493 18.57 10.35 1.92
C ASN A 493 20.02 10.60 1.51
N LEU A 494 20.90 9.61 1.65
CA LEU A 494 22.28 9.70 1.18
C LEU A 494 22.36 9.73 -0.35
N ALA A 495 21.51 8.95 -1.03
CA ALA A 495 21.44 8.89 -2.49
C ALA A 495 20.74 10.11 -3.10
N TYR A 496 19.74 10.66 -2.43
CA TYR A 496 18.90 11.77 -2.87
C TYR A 496 18.80 12.81 -1.74
N PRO A 497 19.75 13.77 -1.67
CA PRO A 497 19.83 14.71 -0.56
C PRO A 497 18.71 15.76 -0.56
N ASP A 498 18.13 16.07 -1.72
CA ASP A 498 17.05 17.05 -1.84
C ASP A 498 15.75 16.51 -1.25
N ALA A 499 15.11 17.27 -0.36
CA ALA A 499 13.89 16.83 0.32
C ALA A 499 12.67 16.74 -0.60
N LEU A 500 12.58 17.66 -1.56
CA LEU A 500 11.47 17.70 -2.51
C LEU A 500 11.55 16.52 -3.49
N ASP A 501 12.75 16.23 -3.99
CA ASP A 501 13.01 15.05 -4.83
C ASP A 501 12.66 13.76 -4.10
N ARG A 502 12.92 13.68 -2.78
CA ARG A 502 12.53 12.51 -1.97
C ARG A 502 11.02 12.29 -1.92
N GLN A 503 10.22 13.35 -1.79
CA GLN A 503 8.75 13.22 -1.85
C GLN A 503 8.27 12.80 -3.25
N LEU A 504 8.86 13.36 -4.31
CA LEU A 504 8.58 12.93 -5.69
C LEU A 504 8.94 11.45 -5.92
N LEU A 505 10.06 10.99 -5.38
CA LEU A 505 10.46 9.58 -5.47
C LEU A 505 9.50 8.65 -4.75
N LEU A 506 8.98 9.03 -3.57
CA LEU A 506 7.95 8.26 -2.87
C LEU A 506 6.64 8.22 -3.67
N ALA A 507 6.24 9.33 -4.28
CA ALA A 507 5.05 9.41 -5.13
C ALA A 507 5.20 8.55 -6.42
N LEU A 508 6.38 8.57 -7.05
CA LEU A 508 6.71 7.69 -8.17
C LEU A 508 6.71 6.22 -7.73
N ALA A 509 7.37 5.89 -6.61
CA ALA A 509 7.39 4.52 -6.09
C ALA A 509 5.98 3.95 -5.87
N GLN A 510 5.05 4.77 -5.35
CA GLN A 510 3.65 4.35 -5.17
C GLN A 510 3.05 3.80 -6.47
N MET A 511 3.19 4.50 -7.60
CA MET A 511 2.64 4.07 -8.89
C MET A 511 3.07 2.66 -9.35
N LEU A 512 4.24 2.19 -8.90
CA LEU A 512 4.69 0.84 -9.18
C LEU A 512 4.25 -0.14 -8.10
N TRP A 513 4.24 0.30 -6.85
CA TRP A 513 3.76 -0.48 -5.72
C TRP A 513 2.28 -0.81 -5.79
N ASP A 514 1.45 0.02 -6.41
CA ASP A 514 0.02 -0.26 -6.64
C ASP A 514 -0.19 -1.63 -7.31
N ARG A 515 0.79 -2.11 -8.09
CA ARG A 515 0.75 -3.44 -8.73
C ARG A 515 0.93 -4.59 -7.73
N GLY A 516 1.50 -4.34 -6.56
CA GLY A 516 1.97 -5.35 -5.60
C GLY A 516 1.53 -5.12 -4.14
N GLU A 517 0.66 -4.15 -3.86
CA GLU A 517 0.12 -3.86 -2.53
C GLU A 517 -1.34 -3.41 -2.59
N THR A 518 -2.02 -3.35 -1.45
CA THR A 518 -3.49 -3.18 -1.38
C THR A 518 -4.00 -1.91 -2.07
N ASP A 519 -3.23 -0.83 -2.15
CA ASP A 519 -3.64 0.44 -2.77
C ASP A 519 -4.28 0.28 -4.16
N GLY A 520 -3.63 -0.48 -5.04
CA GLY A 520 -4.09 -0.72 -6.42
C GLY A 520 -5.15 -1.81 -6.57
N TYR A 521 -5.66 -2.36 -5.46
CA TYR A 521 -6.66 -3.43 -5.46
C TYR A 521 -7.81 -3.16 -4.49
N ALA A 522 -7.75 -2.10 -3.68
CA ALA A 522 -8.68 -1.84 -2.60
C ALA A 522 -10.14 -1.73 -3.09
N GLN A 523 -10.37 -1.13 -4.25
CA GLN A 523 -11.72 -1.01 -4.85
C GLN A 523 -12.33 -2.38 -5.16
N HIS A 524 -11.50 -3.40 -5.37
CA HIS A 524 -11.92 -4.76 -5.69
C HIS A 524 -11.86 -5.74 -4.51
N LEU A 525 -11.66 -5.24 -3.30
CA LEU A 525 -11.51 -6.07 -2.11
C LEU A 525 -12.85 -6.52 -1.50
N THR A 526 -13.96 -5.90 -1.88
CA THR A 526 -15.28 -6.17 -1.28
C THR A 526 -16.39 -6.28 -2.32
N THR A 527 -16.96 -5.16 -2.76
CA THR A 527 -18.25 -5.11 -3.47
C THR A 527 -18.13 -5.13 -5.00
N ASP A 528 -16.93 -4.97 -5.55
CA ASP A 528 -16.66 -5.00 -6.99
C ASP A 528 -15.48 -5.95 -7.28
N PRO A 529 -15.61 -7.27 -7.14
CA PRO A 529 -14.49 -8.20 -7.27
C PRO A 529 -13.89 -8.22 -8.68
N LEU A 530 -12.58 -8.47 -8.77
CA LEU A 530 -11.88 -8.64 -10.04
C LEU A 530 -12.42 -9.83 -10.84
N PRO A 531 -12.22 -9.87 -12.17
CA PRO A 531 -12.64 -11.00 -12.99
C PRO A 531 -12.08 -12.33 -12.46
N GLY A 532 -12.95 -13.33 -12.34
CA GLY A 532 -12.57 -14.69 -11.93
C GLY A 532 -12.32 -14.86 -10.43
N THR A 533 -12.62 -13.86 -9.58
CA THR A 533 -12.53 -13.98 -8.12
C THR A 533 -13.91 -14.04 -7.46
N PRO A 534 -14.06 -14.69 -6.30
CA PRO A 534 -15.29 -14.65 -5.53
C PRO A 534 -15.43 -13.32 -4.78
N ASP A 535 -16.62 -13.02 -4.29
CA ASP A 535 -16.79 -11.96 -3.29
C ASP A 535 -15.93 -12.25 -2.06
N HIS A 536 -15.30 -11.21 -1.54
CA HIS A 536 -14.44 -11.28 -0.36
C HIS A 536 -15.05 -10.50 0.81
N ARG A 537 -14.72 -10.92 2.03
CA ARG A 537 -14.95 -10.16 3.26
C ARG A 537 -13.63 -9.96 3.99
N VAL A 538 -13.44 -8.75 4.51
CA VAL A 538 -12.17 -8.36 5.15
C VAL A 538 -12.40 -7.78 6.54
N LEU A 539 -11.64 -8.29 7.51
CA LEU A 539 -11.58 -7.75 8.88
C LEU A 539 -10.21 -7.08 9.08
N LEU A 540 -10.21 -5.79 9.37
CA LEU A 540 -9.04 -5.00 9.69
C LEU A 540 -8.89 -4.92 11.21
N HIS A 541 -7.78 -5.43 11.74
CA HIS A 541 -7.39 -5.25 13.14
C HIS A 541 -6.29 -4.22 13.22
N VAL A 542 -6.56 -3.03 13.77
CA VAL A 542 -5.57 -1.93 13.83
C VAL A 542 -5.10 -1.75 15.27
N ALA A 543 -3.80 -1.53 15.47
CA ALA A 543 -3.26 -1.12 16.76
C ALA A 543 -3.35 0.41 16.88
N PHE A 544 -4.03 0.93 17.90
CA PHE A 544 -4.07 2.37 18.13
C PHE A 544 -2.67 2.90 18.46
N GLY A 545 -2.22 3.93 17.77
CA GLY A 545 -0.89 4.53 17.97
C GLY A 545 0.26 3.63 17.50
N ASP A 546 0.05 2.77 16.50
CA ASP A 546 1.09 1.90 15.91
C ASP A 546 2.31 2.70 15.38
N HIS A 547 3.53 2.27 15.74
CA HIS A 547 4.77 2.95 15.33
C HIS A 547 5.28 2.49 13.95
N GLN A 548 4.90 1.30 13.52
CA GLN A 548 5.40 0.64 12.31
C GLN A 548 4.45 0.87 11.13
N VAL A 549 3.16 0.67 11.34
CA VAL A 549 2.11 0.87 10.34
C VAL A 549 1.13 1.93 10.79
N SER A 550 1.30 3.15 10.28
CA SER A 550 0.48 4.32 10.63
C SER A 550 -1.02 4.01 10.52
N PRO A 551 -1.82 4.07 11.62
CA PRO A 551 -3.26 3.78 11.59
C PRO A 551 -4.04 4.60 10.57
N LEU A 552 -3.57 5.80 10.26
CA LEU A 552 -4.12 6.65 9.21
C LEU A 552 -4.31 5.93 7.87
N THR A 553 -3.36 5.07 7.44
CA THR A 553 -3.51 4.38 6.16
C THR A 553 -4.51 3.22 6.23
N ALA A 554 -4.74 2.65 7.41
CA ALA A 554 -5.83 1.70 7.65
C ALA A 554 -7.19 2.39 7.65
N ASP A 555 -7.29 3.64 8.12
CA ASP A 555 -8.52 4.43 8.04
C ASP A 555 -8.87 4.75 6.58
N VAL A 556 -7.88 5.14 5.77
CA VAL A 556 -8.06 5.32 4.31
C VAL A 556 -8.52 4.02 3.67
N LEU A 557 -7.92 2.88 4.04
CA LEU A 557 -8.36 1.56 3.57
C LEU A 557 -9.82 1.28 3.94
N ALA A 558 -10.19 1.50 5.20
CA ALA A 558 -11.54 1.26 5.70
C ALA A 558 -12.60 2.06 4.93
N ARG A 559 -12.35 3.35 4.66
CA ARG A 559 -13.24 4.19 3.83
C ARG A 559 -13.29 3.69 2.39
N THR A 560 -12.15 3.32 1.81
CA THR A 560 -12.03 2.89 0.42
C THR A 560 -12.79 1.60 0.15
N ILE A 561 -12.75 0.62 1.08
CA ILE A 561 -13.41 -0.69 0.89
C ILE A 561 -14.85 -0.72 1.40
N GLY A 562 -15.37 0.41 1.91
CA GLY A 562 -16.69 0.51 2.52
C GLY A 562 -16.84 -0.30 3.81
N ALA A 563 -15.78 -0.42 4.61
CA ALA A 563 -15.82 -1.12 5.89
C ALA A 563 -16.64 -0.35 6.94
N ARG A 564 -17.14 -1.07 7.94
CA ARG A 564 -17.76 -0.47 9.14
C ARG A 564 -16.83 -0.52 10.34
N VAL A 565 -16.95 0.41 11.27
CA VAL A 565 -16.09 0.45 12.47
C VAL A 565 -16.82 0.02 13.74
N HIS A 566 -16.17 -0.78 14.58
CA HIS A 566 -16.64 -1.02 15.94
C HIS A 566 -16.66 0.28 16.74
N GLN A 567 -17.74 0.57 17.46
CA GLN A 567 -17.85 1.75 18.33
C GLN A 567 -18.31 1.37 19.74
N PRO A 568 -17.82 2.07 20.79
CA PRO A 568 -16.79 3.12 20.74
C PRO A 568 -15.40 2.56 20.37
N ALA A 569 -14.73 3.14 19.38
CA ALA A 569 -13.48 2.56 18.84
C ALA A 569 -12.28 2.67 19.81
N VAL A 570 -12.21 3.77 20.57
CA VAL A 570 -11.21 4.02 21.62
C VAL A 570 -11.86 4.75 22.80
N ALA A 571 -11.19 4.79 23.94
CA ALA A 571 -11.68 5.55 25.10
C ALA A 571 -11.83 7.06 24.78
N PRO A 572 -12.80 7.76 25.39
CA PRO A 572 -13.00 9.20 25.18
C PRO A 572 -11.73 10.02 25.39
N GLY A 573 -11.46 10.96 24.49
CA GLY A 573 -10.30 11.87 24.57
C GLY A 573 -8.97 11.28 24.07
N ARG A 574 -8.94 10.02 23.62
CA ARG A 574 -7.71 9.41 23.07
C ARG A 574 -7.39 9.82 21.64
N HIS A 575 -8.41 9.93 20.79
CA HIS A 575 -8.23 10.28 19.38
C HIS A 575 -8.21 11.80 19.23
N PRO A 576 -7.24 12.40 18.53
CA PRO A 576 -7.16 13.86 18.35
C PRO A 576 -8.09 14.40 17.28
N ASP A 577 -8.88 13.55 16.63
CA ASP A 577 -9.74 13.96 15.52
C ASP A 577 -10.99 14.64 16.07
N THR A 578 -11.47 15.62 15.32
CA THR A 578 -12.76 16.27 15.59
C THR A 578 -13.88 15.24 15.54
N ILE A 579 -13.81 14.30 14.58
CA ILE A 579 -14.69 13.14 14.46
C ILE A 579 -13.80 11.91 14.23
N PRO A 580 -13.53 11.11 15.28
CA PRO A 580 -12.74 9.89 15.15
C PRO A 580 -13.33 8.95 14.10
N TYR A 581 -12.48 8.43 13.21
CA TYR A 581 -12.91 7.54 12.11
C TYR A 581 -13.96 8.18 11.20
N TRP A 582 -13.83 9.49 10.95
CA TRP A 582 -14.70 10.26 10.07
C TRP A 582 -15.01 9.48 8.77
N ASP A 583 -16.28 9.48 8.34
CA ASP A 583 -16.78 8.78 7.14
C ASP A 583 -16.56 7.25 7.11
N VAL A 584 -16.39 6.63 8.28
CA VAL A 584 -16.49 5.16 8.45
C VAL A 584 -17.73 4.85 9.30
N PRO A 585 -18.79 4.27 8.73
CA PRO A 585 -20.04 4.05 9.46
C PRO A 585 -19.88 3.03 10.60
N PRO A 586 -20.60 3.19 11.72
CA PRO A 586 -20.53 2.24 12.83
C PRO A 586 -21.15 0.88 12.47
N ILE A 587 -20.71 -0.16 13.17
CA ILE A 587 -21.41 -1.44 13.22
C ILE A 587 -22.66 -1.26 14.11
N ASP A 588 -23.84 -1.31 13.50
CA ASP A 588 -25.11 -1.06 14.21
C ASP A 588 -25.58 -2.27 15.03
N ARG A 589 -25.15 -3.48 14.68
CA ARG A 589 -25.56 -4.73 15.34
C ARG A 589 -24.54 -5.85 15.16
N TYR A 590 -24.36 -6.64 16.23
CA TYR A 590 -23.60 -7.89 16.20
C TYR A 590 -24.52 -9.13 16.23
N PRO A 591 -24.11 -10.27 15.63
CA PRO A 591 -22.98 -10.37 14.70
C PRO A 591 -23.21 -9.53 13.44
N TYR A 592 -22.13 -8.99 12.87
CA TYR A 592 -22.16 -8.16 11.66
C TYR A 592 -21.68 -8.97 10.45
N ASP A 593 -22.47 -8.96 9.37
CA ASP A 593 -22.14 -9.54 8.08
C ASP A 593 -21.58 -8.46 7.15
N GLY A 594 -20.26 -8.42 7.00
CA GLY A 594 -19.59 -7.47 6.12
C GLY A 594 -18.10 -7.37 6.37
N SER A 595 -17.48 -6.31 5.87
CA SER A 595 -16.08 -5.95 6.15
C SER A 595 -16.03 -4.90 7.25
N ALA A 596 -15.04 -4.99 8.13
CA ALA A 596 -14.99 -4.15 9.32
C ALA A 596 -13.59 -3.72 9.73
N LEU A 597 -13.52 -2.57 10.41
CA LEU A 597 -12.39 -2.05 11.16
C LEU A 597 -12.64 -2.24 12.66
N VAL A 598 -11.69 -2.86 13.35
CA VAL A 598 -11.66 -2.97 14.81
C VAL A 598 -10.33 -2.45 15.32
N VAL A 599 -10.39 -1.43 16.17
CA VAL A 599 -9.21 -0.75 16.72
C VAL A 599 -8.92 -1.32 18.11
N TRP A 600 -7.67 -1.71 18.33
CA TRP A 600 -7.19 -2.30 19.56
C TRP A 600 -6.26 -1.31 20.27
N ASP A 601 -6.69 -0.79 21.41
CA ASP A 601 -5.93 0.15 22.22
C ASP A 601 -5.10 -0.58 23.29
N SER A 602 -3.80 -0.29 23.32
CA SER A 602 -2.84 -0.88 24.26
C SER A 602 -2.27 0.15 25.23
N GLY A 603 -2.84 1.36 25.25
CA GLY A 603 -2.42 2.48 26.09
C GLY A 603 -1.46 3.45 25.42
N THR A 604 -0.94 3.15 24.22
CA THR A 604 0.03 3.99 23.49
C THR A 604 -0.59 5.33 23.05
N PRO A 605 0.13 6.46 23.17
CA PRO A 605 -0.33 7.75 22.65
C PRO A 605 -0.68 7.70 21.16
N TYR A 606 -1.51 8.63 20.70
CA TYR A 606 -1.70 8.81 19.27
C TYR A 606 -0.38 9.25 18.60
N GLY A 607 -0.19 8.88 17.33
CA GLY A 607 1.02 9.22 16.58
C GLY A 607 1.15 10.73 16.29
N PRO A 608 2.32 11.20 15.79
CA PRO A 608 2.47 12.57 15.35
C PRO A 608 1.47 12.96 14.27
N LEU A 609 0.99 14.21 14.30
CA LEU A 609 0.08 14.75 13.27
C LEU A 609 0.81 15.13 11.96
N THR A 610 2.14 15.10 11.97
CA THR A 610 3.02 15.34 10.83
C THR A 610 3.41 14.03 10.13
N ASN A 611 4.01 14.11 8.94
CA ASN A 611 4.62 12.97 8.25
C ASN A 611 5.96 12.55 8.88
N THR A 612 5.92 12.19 10.16
CA THR A 612 7.06 11.70 10.94
C THR A 612 6.63 10.49 11.77
N PRO A 613 7.54 9.54 12.05
CA PRO A 613 7.18 8.35 12.80
C PRO A 613 6.95 8.67 14.29
N PRO A 614 6.11 7.90 15.00
CA PRO A 614 5.99 7.99 16.45
C PRO A 614 7.31 7.68 17.17
N THR A 615 7.59 8.45 18.22
CA THR A 615 8.76 8.26 19.10
C THR A 615 8.38 8.13 20.57
N GLU A 616 7.13 8.41 20.93
CA GLU A 616 6.61 8.38 22.30
C GLU A 616 5.83 7.10 22.58
N GLY A 617 5.88 6.63 23.82
CA GLY A 617 5.18 5.42 24.24
C GLY A 617 5.85 4.12 23.78
N ARG A 618 5.17 3.00 24.04
CA ARG A 618 5.61 1.67 23.60
C ARG A 618 4.91 1.34 22.28
N ASP A 619 5.67 0.83 21.33
CA ASP A 619 5.13 0.33 20.07
C ASP A 619 4.07 -0.77 20.30
N PRO A 620 2.79 -0.54 19.90
CA PRO A 620 1.70 -1.48 20.10
C PRO A 620 1.51 -2.45 18.92
N HIS A 621 2.34 -2.37 17.87
CA HIS A 621 2.19 -3.08 16.60
C HIS A 621 1.90 -4.58 16.71
N SER A 622 2.39 -5.21 17.78
CA SER A 622 2.29 -6.66 17.97
C SER A 622 1.18 -7.10 18.92
N ASP A 623 0.42 -6.17 19.48
CA ASP A 623 -0.51 -6.47 20.56
C ASP A 623 -1.85 -7.04 20.11
N PRO A 624 -2.47 -6.57 19.01
CA PRO A 624 -3.72 -7.16 18.53
C PRO A 624 -3.57 -8.67 18.29
N ARG A 625 -2.53 -9.11 17.58
CA ARG A 625 -2.28 -10.54 17.33
C ARG A 625 -1.97 -11.35 18.60
N ARG A 626 -1.54 -10.70 19.68
CA ARG A 626 -1.27 -11.33 20.98
C ARG A 626 -2.51 -11.39 21.89
N SER A 627 -3.54 -10.57 21.63
CA SER A 627 -4.80 -10.59 22.38
C SER A 627 -5.63 -11.85 22.07
N PRO A 628 -6.00 -12.66 23.09
CA PRO A 628 -6.91 -13.79 22.91
C PRO A 628 -8.28 -13.37 22.35
N ALA A 629 -8.80 -12.21 22.75
CA ALA A 629 -10.07 -11.69 22.24
C ALA A 629 -10.00 -11.37 20.74
N ALA A 630 -8.89 -10.79 20.28
CA ALA A 630 -8.68 -10.52 18.87
C ALA A 630 -8.56 -11.82 18.06
N ARG A 631 -7.82 -12.82 18.58
CA ARG A 631 -7.71 -14.14 17.95
C ARG A 631 -9.06 -14.85 17.86
N LEU A 632 -9.90 -14.75 18.89
CA LEU A 632 -11.27 -15.27 18.87
C LEU A 632 -12.09 -14.61 17.75
N GLN A 633 -12.09 -13.27 17.68
CA GLN A 633 -12.84 -12.56 16.64
C GLN A 633 -12.33 -12.91 15.24
N ALA A 634 -11.01 -12.98 15.06
CA ALA A 634 -10.38 -13.38 13.80
C ALA A 634 -10.76 -14.82 13.41
N ALA A 635 -10.73 -15.77 14.34
CA ALA A 635 -11.12 -17.15 14.10
C ALA A 635 -12.60 -17.28 13.69
N THR A 636 -13.49 -16.61 14.44
CA THR A 636 -14.91 -16.58 14.11
C THR A 636 -15.14 -15.99 12.74
N PHE A 637 -14.47 -14.88 12.41
CA PHE A 637 -14.55 -14.25 11.11
C PHE A 637 -14.07 -15.15 9.98
N LEU A 638 -12.89 -15.78 10.11
CA LEU A 638 -12.37 -16.70 9.10
C LEU A 638 -13.32 -17.88 8.85
N LYS A 639 -13.97 -18.40 9.90
CA LYS A 639 -14.88 -19.54 9.79
C LYS A 639 -16.25 -19.18 9.21
N THR A 640 -16.82 -18.06 9.65
CA THR A 640 -18.24 -17.72 9.40
C THR A 640 -18.41 -16.56 8.42
N GLY A 641 -17.46 -15.62 8.38
CA GLY A 641 -17.59 -14.33 7.70
C GLY A 641 -18.34 -13.29 8.52
N GLN A 642 -18.62 -13.58 9.79
CA GLN A 642 -19.30 -12.68 10.72
C GLN A 642 -18.29 -12.07 11.70
N ILE A 643 -18.44 -10.78 11.97
CA ILE A 643 -17.75 -10.10 13.06
C ILE A 643 -18.62 -10.23 14.31
N VAL A 644 -18.01 -10.67 15.41
CA VAL A 644 -18.64 -10.74 16.73
C VAL A 644 -18.07 -9.68 17.65
N ASP A 645 -18.88 -9.20 18.60
CA ASP A 645 -18.39 -8.34 19.67
C ASP A 645 -17.60 -9.19 20.67
N VAL A 646 -16.34 -8.85 20.86
CA VAL A 646 -15.42 -9.47 21.84
C VAL A 646 -14.96 -8.47 22.90
N CYS A 647 -15.57 -7.29 22.91
CA CYS A 647 -15.19 -6.12 23.70
C CYS A 647 -16.35 -5.64 24.59
N ASP A 648 -17.45 -6.39 24.65
CA ASP A 648 -18.63 -6.15 25.51
C ASP A 648 -19.20 -4.73 25.37
N ALA A 649 -19.39 -4.27 24.12
CA ALA A 649 -19.83 -2.92 23.77
C ALA A 649 -18.93 -1.77 24.31
N ALA A 650 -17.70 -2.08 24.72
CA ALA A 650 -16.68 -1.14 25.13
C ALA A 650 -15.54 -1.08 24.10
N PRO A 651 -14.67 -0.05 24.13
CA PRO A 651 -13.46 -0.03 23.32
C PRO A 651 -12.64 -1.31 23.45
N CYS A 652 -12.22 -1.87 22.32
CA CYS A 652 -11.36 -3.04 22.32
C CYS A 652 -9.96 -2.70 22.83
N THR A 653 -9.47 -3.47 23.81
CA THR A 653 -8.14 -3.30 24.38
C THR A 653 -7.25 -4.51 24.16
N ALA A 654 -5.95 -4.29 23.98
CA ALA A 654 -4.93 -5.34 23.87
C ALA A 654 -3.77 -5.05 24.84
N PRO A 655 -3.94 -5.30 26.16
CA PRO A 655 -2.92 -4.95 27.15
C PRO A 655 -1.56 -5.62 26.86
N ALA A 656 -0.48 -4.87 27.09
CA ALA A 656 0.89 -5.32 26.82
C ALA A 656 1.25 -6.56 27.67
N GLY A 657 1.65 -7.67 27.02
CA GLY A 657 2.17 -8.86 27.70
C GLY A 657 1.24 -10.07 27.75
N GLY A 658 0.16 -10.07 26.97
CA GLY A 658 -0.66 -11.27 26.70
C GLY A 658 0.06 -12.35 25.89
#